data_AF-A0A928YV20-F1
#
_entry.id   AF-A0A928YV20-F1
#
_cell.length_a   1.000
_cell.length_b   1.000
_cell.length_c   1.000
_cell.angle_alpha   90.00
_cell.angle_beta   90.00
_cell.angle_gamma   90.00
#
_symmetry.space_group_name_H-M   'P 1'
#
loop_
_entity.id
_entity.type
_entity.pdbx_description
1 polymer ?
#
loop_
_entity_poly.entity_id
_entity_poly.type
_entity_poly.pdbx_seq_one_letter_code
_entity_poly.pdbx_strand_id
1 'polypeptide(L)'
;MKLNKLVVALAAAGAVTSLSPVVLAQNGAIEEVVVSGIRSSLETSAAIKRNSGEVVESITAEDVGKLPDPNVAETLTRIPGVQGYRYGGEGASPVGEGSGLTVRGLSGQTASRLNGRTYFTAGGREFNIESAIPGMIAGIDVFKNPSAKHVEGGIGGLINIRTRRPFDLDERVISGSATARYNDFVGEVKPEVFGLYSERWDLEGGGELGFLFAGTQQKSHNRSDSTPSNTGASLRRAVRADSAEYAGLSAADQSYAGRTDIWRLVDAKAGDNPSDLIATTSQNAHVFQEDIKRDRRGFNTAVQWAPHDDFELYVEGNYNYYKYEQDYRFLIMSDSRTVQDLQTELFDTTEAWVDRNANGGENEVLAQHALTSGTFLDSTFNAQSGKEDRPYETWLVATGFDWNVSDRLNVKTDISYVKADQTQDNRSVTLRPKAGNTWDITRNLKGSPHNISIAGPSVADAGNFVFFDYGNGTNQVFDDSGYAIQTDFEYKLDGFFNALLFGARFATQESNYHNYSYGGRALTTDGLPLRADQSNAISAADFAQLTELAPRDWVRNKTDFAGGYLVVKPSVLHGSAVRDSFPLAGIQANGSLAENVTSRRWAQEDTLAAYVMGEFATENERVRGNIGVRVIDADVSTRAMVIDASGGTSQIVAQNASTSNVDVLPSLNITIDLQDDLLLRFGYSKGITRPNLGAISPTISVDQTTGKGGAGNPNLKPLEADSYDISLERYFSPTSYAAIAVFNKDIDGFINSVESCETVSIAPAYTGVIDNYCSGGQYMISRQMNSESGYARGVELSAQTFFDFLPGIWSNFGVSGSYTHVKTENPILREGRIVNVPQAFQSDDSYSVAGMYENGGLSARVVYTWRSDFILFGVAATPAVGRYIKAYGVLDASVNYDLSDNYKLTLTASNLTDSAPSRYVGEPGAVTTGFQNQYYVNGRNFSVGISASF
;
A
#
# COMPACT_ATOMS: atom_id res chain seq x y z
N MET A 1 -13.09 -36.80 -9.87
CA MET A 1 -14.48 -36.97 -10.36
C MET A 1 -15.13 -35.58 -10.35
N LYS A 2 -14.95 -34.80 -11.42
CA LYS A 2 -15.30 -33.36 -11.49
C LYS A 2 -15.90 -33.06 -12.87
N LEU A 3 -17.22 -33.12 -13.02
CA LEU A 3 -17.90 -32.68 -14.26
C LEU A 3 -19.41 -32.40 -14.09
N ASN A 4 -19.91 -32.18 -12.86
CA ASN A 4 -21.36 -32.06 -12.60
C ASN A 4 -21.87 -30.68 -12.19
N LYS A 5 -21.02 -29.62 -12.15
CA LYS A 5 -21.49 -28.27 -11.78
C LYS A 5 -21.83 -27.36 -12.98
N LEU A 6 -21.44 -27.72 -14.21
CA LEU A 6 -21.65 -26.87 -15.41
C LEU A 6 -23.06 -27.00 -16.03
N VAL A 7 -23.78 -28.09 -15.76
CA VAL A 7 -25.02 -28.46 -16.48
C VAL A 7 -26.30 -27.89 -15.84
N VAL A 8 -26.24 -27.40 -14.60
CA VAL A 8 -27.44 -26.90 -13.89
C VAL A 8 -27.74 -25.42 -14.18
N ALA A 9 -26.76 -24.64 -14.64
CA ALA A 9 -26.95 -23.22 -14.94
C ALA A 9 -27.64 -22.94 -16.29
N LEU A 10 -27.59 -23.87 -17.26
CA LEU A 10 -28.13 -23.63 -18.61
C LEU A 10 -29.61 -23.99 -18.80
N ALA A 11 -30.27 -24.64 -17.84
CA ALA A 11 -31.58 -25.25 -18.05
C ALA A 11 -32.82 -24.40 -17.64
N ALA A 12 -32.63 -23.17 -17.14
CA ALA A 12 -33.73 -22.35 -16.60
C ALA A 12 -34.23 -21.21 -17.53
N ALA A 13 -33.64 -20.99 -18.71
CA ALA A 13 -33.90 -19.81 -19.54
C ALA A 13 -34.85 -20.03 -20.74
N GLY A 14 -35.67 -21.07 -20.73
CA GLY A 14 -36.54 -21.42 -21.86
C GLY A 14 -38.02 -21.21 -21.58
N ALA A 15 -38.54 -19.99 -21.82
CA ALA A 15 -39.87 -19.71 -22.42
C ALA A 15 -40.40 -18.33 -22.03
N VAL A 16 -40.35 -17.34 -22.93
CA VAL A 16 -41.49 -16.45 -23.26
C VAL A 16 -41.26 -15.91 -24.68
N THR A 17 -42.24 -16.11 -25.57
CA THR A 17 -42.28 -15.54 -26.93
C THR A 17 -43.34 -14.44 -27.05
N SER A 18 -42.98 -13.43 -27.86
CA SER A 18 -43.80 -12.52 -28.68
C SER A 18 -44.72 -11.48 -28.03
N LEU A 19 -44.45 -10.20 -28.29
CA LEU A 19 -45.36 -9.18 -28.85
C LEU A 19 -44.56 -7.94 -29.35
N SER A 20 -45.08 -7.28 -30.38
CA SER A 20 -44.49 -6.29 -31.30
C SER A 20 -44.15 -4.90 -30.70
N PRO A 21 -43.43 -4.01 -31.43
CA PRO A 21 -42.56 -2.98 -30.85
C PRO A 21 -43.21 -1.60 -30.70
N VAL A 22 -42.73 -0.82 -29.73
CA VAL A 22 -42.71 0.65 -29.76
C VAL A 22 -41.41 1.14 -29.10
N VAL A 23 -40.66 1.91 -29.88
CA VAL A 23 -39.34 2.50 -29.62
C VAL A 23 -39.37 3.51 -28.47
N LEU A 24 -38.39 3.40 -27.56
CA LEU A 24 -37.39 4.44 -27.21
C LEU A 24 -36.48 3.92 -26.09
N ALA A 25 -35.24 3.59 -26.44
CA ALA A 25 -34.17 3.31 -25.50
C ALA A 25 -33.48 4.63 -25.11
N GLN A 26 -33.45 4.94 -23.82
CA GLN A 26 -32.34 5.65 -23.20
C GLN A 26 -31.77 4.71 -22.14
N ASN A 27 -30.73 3.96 -22.52
CA ASN A 27 -29.86 3.34 -21.54
C ASN A 27 -29.04 4.45 -20.89
N GLY A 28 -29.00 4.47 -19.56
CA GLY A 28 -28.22 5.40 -18.74
C GLY A 28 -26.70 5.18 -18.81
N ALA A 29 -26.17 4.78 -19.96
CA ALA A 29 -24.75 4.92 -20.24
C ALA A 29 -24.51 6.40 -20.55
N ILE A 30 -23.94 7.13 -19.60
CA ILE A 30 -23.42 8.47 -19.87
C ILE A 30 -22.28 8.28 -20.88
N GLU A 31 -22.51 8.66 -22.14
CA GLU A 31 -21.49 8.77 -23.18
C GLU A 31 -20.31 9.57 -22.62
N GLU A 32 -19.17 8.90 -22.44
CA GLU A 32 -17.91 9.51 -22.06
C GLU A 32 -17.31 10.17 -23.31
N VAL A 33 -17.86 11.33 -23.70
CA VAL A 33 -17.36 12.16 -24.80
C VAL A 33 -15.91 12.54 -24.52
N VAL A 34 -15.05 12.60 -25.55
CA VAL A 34 -13.68 13.12 -25.49
C VAL A 34 -13.68 14.50 -24.83
N VAL A 35 -13.37 14.52 -23.54
CA VAL A 35 -13.34 15.71 -22.70
C VAL A 35 -12.08 16.51 -23.01
N SER A 36 -12.22 17.72 -23.51
CA SER A 36 -11.11 18.68 -23.56
C SER A 36 -11.34 19.80 -22.54
N GLY A 37 -10.37 20.00 -21.65
CA GLY A 37 -10.43 21.05 -20.63
C GLY A 37 -10.82 20.59 -19.22
N ILE A 38 -10.39 21.36 -18.23
CA ILE A 38 -10.69 21.17 -16.80
C ILE A 38 -12.20 21.29 -16.57
N ARG A 39 -12.88 22.24 -17.22
CA ARG A 39 -14.32 22.46 -17.02
C ARG A 39 -15.15 21.25 -17.43
N SER A 40 -14.92 20.74 -18.64
CA SER A 40 -15.66 19.60 -19.17
C SER A 40 -15.40 18.34 -18.32
N SER A 41 -14.18 18.15 -17.81
CA SER A 41 -13.87 17.03 -16.89
C SER A 41 -14.70 17.09 -15.61
N LEU A 42 -14.72 18.27 -14.98
CA LEU A 42 -15.49 18.48 -13.74
C LEU A 42 -17.00 18.37 -13.94
N GLU A 43 -17.51 18.75 -15.10
CA GLU A 43 -18.91 18.59 -15.49
C GLU A 43 -19.27 17.10 -15.63
N THR A 44 -18.46 16.33 -16.38
CA THR A 44 -18.66 14.89 -16.54
C THR A 44 -18.60 14.17 -15.19
N SER A 45 -17.60 14.46 -14.35
CA SER A 45 -17.51 13.90 -12.99
C SER A 45 -18.73 14.23 -12.13
N ALA A 46 -19.21 15.49 -12.17
CA ALA A 46 -20.40 15.90 -11.42
C ALA A 46 -21.68 15.24 -11.96
N ALA A 47 -21.79 15.05 -13.27
CA ALA A 47 -22.92 14.36 -13.91
C ALA A 47 -22.97 12.88 -13.51
N ILE A 48 -21.84 12.18 -13.54
CA ILE A 48 -21.73 10.78 -13.08
C ILE A 48 -22.21 10.68 -11.63
N LYS A 49 -21.74 11.57 -10.75
CA LYS A 49 -22.16 11.62 -9.35
C LYS A 49 -23.67 11.88 -9.20
N ARG A 50 -24.22 12.87 -9.90
CA ARG A 50 -25.64 13.25 -9.82
C ARG A 50 -26.57 12.15 -10.31
N ASN A 51 -26.19 11.46 -11.38
CA ASN A 51 -27.07 10.49 -12.05
C ASN A 51 -26.93 9.08 -11.48
N SER A 52 -25.83 8.79 -10.79
CA SER A 52 -25.62 7.49 -10.14
C SER A 52 -26.74 7.16 -9.15
N GLY A 53 -27.15 5.89 -9.13
CA GLY A 53 -28.01 5.32 -8.09
C GLY A 53 -27.23 4.93 -6.83
N GLU A 54 -25.91 5.03 -6.84
CA GLU A 54 -24.98 4.64 -5.76
C GLU A 54 -24.13 5.84 -5.32
N VAL A 55 -23.55 5.77 -4.10
CA VAL A 55 -22.60 6.79 -3.63
C VAL A 55 -21.25 6.58 -4.33
N VAL A 56 -20.99 7.40 -5.34
CA VAL A 56 -19.81 7.32 -6.21
C VAL A 56 -19.11 8.67 -6.34
N GLU A 57 -17.80 8.64 -6.47
CA GLU A 57 -16.98 9.77 -6.90
C GLU A 57 -16.23 9.35 -8.16
N SER A 58 -16.09 10.25 -9.14
CA SER A 58 -15.45 9.90 -10.43
C SER A 58 -14.40 10.93 -10.84
N ILE A 59 -13.32 10.46 -11.45
CA ILE A 59 -12.27 11.29 -12.06
C ILE A 59 -12.09 10.85 -13.51
N THR A 60 -12.20 11.78 -14.47
CA THR A 60 -12.03 11.47 -15.91
C THR A 60 -10.56 11.53 -16.35
N ALA A 61 -10.23 10.96 -17.51
CA ALA A 61 -8.88 10.89 -18.08
C ALA A 61 -8.21 12.27 -18.24
N GLU A 62 -8.98 13.29 -18.62
CA GLU A 62 -8.45 14.64 -18.81
C GLU A 62 -7.98 15.23 -17.47
N ASP A 63 -8.66 14.90 -16.37
CA ASP A 63 -8.15 15.19 -15.03
C ASP A 63 -6.93 14.33 -14.71
N VAL A 64 -6.95 13.00 -14.86
CA VAL A 64 -5.77 12.19 -14.47
C VAL A 64 -4.50 12.55 -15.27
N GLY A 65 -4.63 12.83 -16.57
CA GLY A 65 -3.50 13.14 -17.46
C GLY A 65 -2.95 14.57 -17.39
N LYS A 66 -3.73 15.55 -16.92
CA LYS A 66 -3.30 16.96 -16.77
C LYS A 66 -2.68 17.28 -15.41
N LEU A 67 -2.57 16.28 -14.54
CA LEU A 67 -2.08 16.45 -13.20
C LEU A 67 -0.58 16.17 -13.11
N PRO A 68 0.13 16.84 -12.19
CA PRO A 68 1.55 16.58 -11.90
C PRO A 68 1.80 15.18 -11.31
N ASP A 69 0.76 14.36 -11.19
CA ASP A 69 0.74 13.16 -10.38
C ASP A 69 1.50 12.01 -11.10
N PRO A 70 2.46 11.36 -10.44
CA PRO A 70 3.25 10.27 -11.04
C PRO A 70 2.45 9.02 -11.40
N ASN A 71 1.33 8.80 -10.69
CA ASN A 71 0.50 7.62 -10.80
C ASN A 71 -0.92 7.92 -10.31
N VAL A 72 -1.83 6.99 -10.61
CA VAL A 72 -3.26 7.12 -10.31
C VAL A 72 -3.56 7.20 -8.80
N ALA A 73 -2.81 6.49 -7.96
CA ALA A 73 -3.05 6.48 -6.52
C ALA A 73 -2.93 7.89 -5.92
N GLU A 74 -1.97 8.70 -6.40
CA GLU A 74 -1.81 10.08 -5.98
C GLU A 74 -3.04 10.94 -6.34
N THR A 75 -3.56 10.80 -7.56
CA THR A 75 -4.73 11.56 -8.04
C THR A 75 -5.97 11.27 -7.21
N LEU A 76 -6.14 10.02 -6.76
CA LEU A 76 -7.29 9.62 -5.96
C LEU A 76 -7.32 10.27 -4.56
N THR A 77 -6.19 10.76 -4.03
CA THR A 77 -6.14 11.47 -2.73
C THR A 77 -6.90 12.80 -2.70
N ARG A 78 -7.41 13.25 -3.86
CA ARG A 78 -8.24 14.45 -4.00
C ARG A 78 -9.72 14.18 -3.72
N ILE A 79 -10.12 12.91 -3.75
CA ILE A 79 -11.49 12.47 -3.48
C ILE A 79 -11.72 12.50 -1.95
N PRO A 80 -12.85 13.05 -1.47
CA PRO A 80 -13.20 12.98 -0.05
C PRO A 80 -13.27 11.51 0.40
N GLY A 81 -12.67 11.20 1.55
CA GLY A 81 -12.63 9.85 2.09
C GLY A 81 -11.43 9.02 1.62
N VAL A 82 -10.61 9.51 0.68
CA VAL A 82 -9.48 8.77 0.13
C VAL A 82 -8.16 9.39 0.57
N GLN A 83 -7.29 8.57 1.15
CA GLN A 83 -5.95 8.97 1.58
C GLN A 83 -4.91 8.03 0.98
N GLY A 84 -3.71 8.55 0.70
CA GLY A 84 -2.60 7.78 0.16
C GLY A 84 -1.34 7.93 1.01
N TYR A 85 -0.48 6.94 0.96
CA TYR A 85 0.88 7.00 1.50
C TYR A 85 1.88 7.30 0.37
N ARG A 86 2.92 8.08 0.66
CA ARG A 86 3.99 8.38 -0.31
C ARG A 86 5.30 7.73 0.14
N TYR A 87 5.84 6.85 -0.68
CA TYR A 87 7.15 6.23 -0.47
C TYR A 87 8.12 6.63 -1.58
N GLY A 88 9.28 7.19 -1.19
CA GLY A 88 10.26 7.67 -2.17
C GLY A 88 9.75 8.81 -3.06
N GLY A 89 8.87 9.67 -2.53
CA GLY A 89 8.34 10.82 -3.26
C GLY A 89 7.18 10.55 -4.24
N GLU A 90 6.66 9.32 -4.31
CA GLU A 90 5.45 8.98 -5.10
C GLU A 90 4.43 8.24 -4.23
N GLY A 91 3.14 8.36 -4.56
CA GLY A 91 2.08 7.53 -4.01
C GLY A 91 2.38 6.05 -4.20
N ALA A 92 2.40 5.29 -3.10
CA ALA A 92 2.83 3.90 -3.09
C ALA A 92 2.21 3.14 -1.91
N SER A 93 2.05 1.82 -2.06
CA SER A 93 1.61 1.00 -0.93
C SER A 93 2.66 0.99 0.19
N PRO A 94 2.27 1.29 1.44
CA PRO A 94 3.22 1.29 2.57
C PRO A 94 3.78 -0.09 2.91
N VAL A 95 3.11 -1.16 2.46
CA VAL A 95 3.47 -2.56 2.74
C VAL A 95 3.82 -3.35 1.47
N GLY A 96 3.87 -2.69 0.31
CA GLY A 96 4.23 -3.31 -0.98
C GLY A 96 3.12 -4.17 -1.63
N GLU A 97 1.99 -4.36 -0.96
CA GLU A 97 0.84 -5.15 -1.42
C GLU A 97 -0.46 -4.30 -1.39
N GLY A 98 -1.42 -4.60 -2.27
CA GLY A 98 -2.72 -3.91 -2.36
C GLY A 98 -2.68 -2.53 -3.05
N SER A 99 -3.82 -1.82 -3.05
CA SER A 99 -3.98 -0.53 -3.75
C SER A 99 -3.14 0.64 -3.20
N GLY A 100 -2.57 0.51 -1.99
CA GLY A 100 -1.81 1.56 -1.31
C GLY A 100 -2.64 2.77 -0.86
N LEU A 101 -3.97 2.66 -0.95
CA LEU A 101 -4.94 3.67 -0.59
C LEU A 101 -5.73 3.25 0.65
N THR A 102 -6.14 4.27 1.40
CA THR A 102 -7.06 4.16 2.52
C THR A 102 -8.37 4.82 2.12
N VAL A 103 -9.46 4.07 2.11
CA VAL A 103 -10.80 4.60 1.80
C VAL A 103 -11.65 4.53 3.05
N ARG A 104 -12.17 5.68 3.50
CA ARG A 104 -13.04 5.84 4.67
C ARG A 104 -12.50 5.17 5.93
N GLY A 105 -11.20 5.30 6.18
CA GLY A 105 -10.57 4.76 7.37
C GLY A 105 -9.95 3.37 7.23
N LEU A 106 -10.19 2.67 6.11
CA LEU A 106 -9.81 1.27 5.94
C LEU A 106 -8.66 1.12 4.94
N SER A 107 -7.47 0.84 5.49
CA SER A 107 -6.20 0.77 4.76
C SER A 107 -5.92 -0.66 4.32
N GLY A 108 -5.86 -0.90 3.00
CA GLY A 108 -5.65 -2.25 2.46
C GLY A 108 -6.90 -3.13 2.47
N GLN A 109 -8.09 -2.53 2.56
CA GLN A 109 -9.38 -3.20 2.39
C GLN A 109 -10.19 -2.55 1.25
N THR A 110 -9.55 -2.22 0.12
CA THR A 110 -10.18 -1.49 -0.99
C THR A 110 -10.05 -2.27 -2.28
N ALA A 111 -11.17 -2.75 -2.84
CA ALA A 111 -11.12 -3.56 -4.05
C ALA A 111 -10.78 -2.69 -5.26
N SER A 112 -9.89 -3.18 -6.13
CA SER A 112 -9.62 -2.58 -7.43
C SER A 112 -10.15 -3.45 -8.57
N ARG A 113 -10.72 -2.80 -9.58
CA ARG A 113 -11.32 -3.42 -10.77
C ARG A 113 -10.79 -2.77 -12.04
N LEU A 114 -10.79 -3.53 -13.13
CA LEU A 114 -10.56 -3.00 -14.48
C LEU A 114 -11.80 -3.27 -15.33
N ASN A 115 -12.50 -2.22 -15.75
CA ASN A 115 -13.78 -2.31 -16.47
C ASN A 115 -14.80 -3.25 -15.77
N GLY A 116 -14.89 -3.18 -14.44
CA GLY A 116 -15.77 -4.02 -13.62
C GLY A 116 -15.24 -5.43 -13.30
N ARG A 117 -14.11 -5.84 -13.89
CA ARG A 117 -13.53 -7.18 -13.72
C ARG A 117 -12.60 -7.26 -12.52
N THR A 118 -12.45 -8.45 -11.95
CA THR A 118 -11.35 -8.74 -11.02
C THR A 118 -10.03 -8.58 -11.76
N TYR A 119 -9.14 -7.77 -11.20
CA TYR A 119 -7.79 -7.54 -11.69
C TYR A 119 -6.85 -7.52 -10.49
N PHE A 120 -5.76 -8.27 -10.53
CA PHE A 120 -4.86 -8.45 -9.38
C PHE A 120 -3.40 -8.49 -9.80
N THR A 121 -2.51 -8.05 -8.91
CA THR A 121 -1.07 -8.29 -9.01
C THR A 121 -0.70 -9.57 -8.27
N ALA A 122 0.40 -10.23 -8.68
CA ALA A 122 0.82 -11.49 -8.08
C ALA A 122 1.08 -11.33 -6.58
N GLY A 123 0.71 -12.34 -5.80
CA GLY A 123 0.73 -12.32 -4.33
C GLY A 123 -0.48 -11.64 -3.67
N GLY A 124 -1.30 -10.92 -4.45
CA GLY A 124 -2.44 -10.14 -3.98
C GLY A 124 -3.80 -10.59 -4.51
N ARG A 125 -4.87 -10.03 -3.93
CA ARG A 125 -6.25 -10.17 -4.43
C ARG A 125 -6.72 -8.97 -5.25
N GLU A 126 -5.93 -7.91 -5.22
CA GLU A 126 -6.25 -6.60 -5.77
C GLU A 126 -5.08 -6.14 -6.64
N PHE A 127 -5.38 -5.37 -7.68
CA PHE A 127 -4.38 -4.72 -8.50
C PHE A 127 -3.78 -3.55 -7.71
N ASN A 128 -2.45 -3.49 -7.64
CA ASN A 128 -1.74 -2.36 -7.07
C ASN A 128 -1.90 -1.13 -7.98
N ILE A 129 -2.67 -0.14 -7.52
CA ILE A 129 -3.01 1.07 -8.27
C ILE A 129 -1.78 1.97 -8.51
N GLU A 130 -0.69 1.81 -7.73
CA GLU A 130 0.60 2.47 -8.00
C GLU A 130 1.16 2.11 -9.39
N SER A 131 0.79 0.92 -9.91
CA SER A 131 1.20 0.42 -11.22
C SER A 131 0.32 0.93 -12.37
N ALA A 132 -0.86 1.52 -12.08
CA ALA A 132 -1.74 2.10 -13.09
C ALA A 132 -1.12 3.36 -13.69
N ILE A 133 -1.14 3.46 -15.02
CA ILE A 133 -0.52 4.56 -15.76
C ILE A 133 -1.63 5.49 -16.28
N PRO A 134 -1.64 6.79 -15.89
CA PRO A 134 -2.67 7.76 -16.29
C PRO A 134 -3.01 7.80 -17.78
N GLY A 135 -2.00 7.69 -18.66
CA GLY A 135 -2.22 7.77 -20.11
C GLY A 135 -3.12 6.66 -20.68
N MET A 136 -3.28 5.53 -19.98
CA MET A 136 -4.01 4.35 -20.48
C MET A 136 -5.48 4.29 -20.06
N ILE A 137 -5.93 5.16 -19.16
CA ILE A 137 -7.24 5.05 -18.54
C ILE A 137 -8.19 6.13 -19.08
N ALA A 138 -9.47 5.80 -19.19
CA ALA A 138 -10.56 6.71 -19.52
C ALA A 138 -11.09 7.45 -18.30
N GLY A 139 -11.09 6.78 -17.14
CA GLY A 139 -11.55 7.37 -15.89
C GLY A 139 -11.44 6.39 -14.73
N ILE A 140 -11.75 6.88 -13.54
CA ILE A 140 -11.74 6.09 -12.30
C ILE A 140 -12.98 6.41 -11.50
N ASP A 141 -13.72 5.38 -11.12
CA ASP A 141 -14.89 5.50 -10.26
C ASP A 141 -14.58 4.89 -8.88
N VAL A 142 -14.91 5.61 -7.83
CA VAL A 142 -14.76 5.17 -6.44
C VAL A 142 -16.14 5.03 -5.82
N PHE A 143 -16.62 3.79 -5.75
CA PHE A 143 -17.87 3.41 -5.10
C PHE A 143 -17.65 3.25 -3.61
N LYS A 144 -18.31 4.08 -2.82
CA LYS A 144 -18.20 4.05 -1.35
C LYS A 144 -19.25 3.13 -0.71
N ASN A 145 -20.34 2.88 -1.43
CA ASN A 145 -21.44 1.98 -1.08
C ASN A 145 -21.93 1.21 -2.34
N PRO A 146 -21.20 0.17 -2.78
CA PRO A 146 -21.56 -0.57 -3.99
C PRO A 146 -22.85 -1.39 -3.83
N SER A 147 -23.62 -1.55 -4.90
CA SER A 147 -24.82 -2.40 -4.93
C SER A 147 -24.50 -3.88 -5.21
N ALA A 148 -25.51 -4.74 -5.06
CA ALA A 148 -25.41 -6.19 -5.26
C ALA A 148 -24.92 -6.62 -6.67
N LYS A 149 -25.05 -5.77 -7.70
CA LYS A 149 -24.55 -6.06 -9.05
C LYS A 149 -23.02 -6.05 -9.14
N HIS A 150 -22.35 -5.35 -8.23
CA HIS A 150 -20.90 -5.26 -8.23
C HIS A 150 -20.26 -6.57 -7.77
N VAL A 151 -19.07 -6.88 -8.28
CA VAL A 151 -18.26 -8.00 -7.77
C VAL A 151 -17.79 -7.66 -6.36
N GLU A 152 -17.97 -8.60 -5.43
CA GLU A 152 -17.67 -8.41 -4.01
C GLU A 152 -16.18 -8.23 -3.73
N GLY A 153 -15.87 -7.48 -2.67
CA GLY A 153 -14.52 -7.20 -2.22
C GLY A 153 -14.38 -5.76 -1.74
N GLY A 154 -13.49 -5.54 -0.78
CA GLY A 154 -13.08 -4.19 -0.37
C GLY A 154 -14.13 -3.45 0.47
N ILE A 155 -14.24 -3.76 1.75
CA ILE A 155 -15.13 -3.06 2.70
C ILE A 155 -14.84 -1.55 2.83
N GLY A 156 -13.64 -1.08 2.47
CA GLY A 156 -13.29 0.34 2.39
C GLY A 156 -14.03 1.05 1.27
N GLY A 157 -14.16 0.39 0.12
CA GLY A 157 -14.78 0.86 -1.11
C GLY A 157 -14.27 0.07 -2.31
N LEU A 158 -14.88 0.31 -3.47
CA LEU A 158 -14.50 -0.29 -4.74
C LEU A 158 -14.00 0.80 -5.69
N ILE A 159 -12.78 0.63 -6.20
CA ILE A 159 -12.16 1.49 -7.20
C ILE A 159 -12.22 0.77 -8.55
N ASN A 160 -12.97 1.32 -9.50
CA ASN A 160 -13.06 0.81 -10.85
C ASN A 160 -12.26 1.69 -11.81
N ILE A 161 -11.24 1.11 -12.43
CA ILE A 161 -10.45 1.76 -13.47
C ILE A 161 -11.13 1.47 -14.81
N ARG A 162 -11.56 2.52 -15.52
CA ARG A 162 -12.09 2.42 -16.88
C ARG A 162 -10.96 2.61 -17.88
N THR A 163 -10.89 1.75 -18.88
CA THR A 163 -10.00 1.93 -20.03
C THR A 163 -10.75 2.50 -21.22
N ARG A 164 -10.06 3.21 -22.10
CA ARG A 164 -10.66 3.70 -23.35
C ARG A 164 -11.08 2.54 -24.26
N ARG A 165 -12.18 2.71 -24.99
CA ARG A 165 -12.65 1.79 -26.03
C ARG A 165 -12.85 2.52 -27.37
N PRO A 166 -12.79 1.80 -28.51
CA PRO A 166 -12.94 2.40 -29.82
C PRO A 166 -14.24 3.21 -30.01
N PHE A 167 -15.37 2.72 -29.52
CA PHE A 167 -16.67 3.37 -29.69
C PHE A 167 -16.87 4.60 -28.80
N ASP A 168 -16.02 4.78 -27.79
CA ASP A 168 -16.00 5.99 -26.95
C ASP A 168 -15.20 7.14 -27.58
N LEU A 169 -14.61 6.93 -28.77
CA LEU A 169 -13.71 7.87 -29.43
C LEU A 169 -14.24 8.29 -30.81
N ASP A 170 -13.71 9.41 -31.32
CA ASP A 170 -13.96 9.88 -32.69
C ASP A 170 -13.52 8.86 -33.75
N GLU A 171 -13.99 9.05 -34.99
CA GLU A 171 -13.84 8.06 -36.07
C GLU A 171 -12.41 7.58 -36.29
N ARG A 172 -11.46 8.50 -36.20
CA ARG A 172 -10.05 8.18 -36.14
C ARG A 172 -9.41 9.10 -35.11
N VAL A 173 -8.66 8.51 -34.19
CA VAL A 173 -7.88 9.24 -33.19
C VAL A 173 -6.44 8.74 -33.21
N ILE A 174 -5.51 9.65 -33.45
CA ILE A 174 -4.08 9.38 -33.28
C ILE A 174 -3.54 10.36 -32.26
N SER A 175 -3.15 9.86 -31.10
CA SER A 175 -2.57 10.69 -30.04
C SER A 175 -1.23 10.16 -29.56
N GLY A 176 -0.39 11.06 -29.10
CA GLY A 176 0.88 10.71 -28.49
C GLY A 176 1.40 11.82 -27.60
N SER A 177 2.22 11.45 -26.62
CA SER A 177 2.90 12.42 -25.77
C SER A 177 4.31 11.97 -25.45
N ALA A 178 5.17 12.96 -25.21
CA ALA A 178 6.52 12.78 -24.71
C ALA A 178 6.77 13.79 -23.59
N THR A 179 7.14 13.30 -22.42
CA THR A 179 7.38 14.09 -21.22
C THR A 179 8.76 13.80 -20.66
N ALA A 180 9.47 14.86 -20.27
CA ALA A 180 10.73 14.80 -19.55
C ALA A 180 10.49 15.18 -18.09
N ARG A 181 10.76 14.25 -17.17
CA ARG A 181 10.62 14.44 -15.72
C ARG A 181 11.98 14.61 -15.07
N TYR A 182 12.14 15.61 -14.22
CA TYR A 182 13.34 15.92 -13.48
C TYR A 182 13.06 15.93 -11.98
N ASN A 183 13.77 15.12 -11.19
CA ASN A 183 13.75 15.20 -9.74
C ASN A 183 14.93 16.05 -9.26
N ASP A 184 14.66 17.12 -8.50
CA ASP A 184 15.67 18.10 -8.10
C ASP A 184 16.69 17.59 -7.06
N PHE A 185 16.40 16.45 -6.44
CA PHE A 185 17.24 15.85 -5.43
C PHE A 185 18.13 14.74 -6.00
N VAL A 186 17.69 14.08 -7.07
CA VAL A 186 18.51 13.13 -7.85
C VAL A 186 19.36 13.85 -8.88
N GLY A 187 18.82 14.89 -9.53
CA GLY A 187 19.50 15.60 -10.61
C GLY A 187 19.45 14.88 -11.97
N GLU A 188 18.54 13.92 -12.16
CA GLU A 188 18.39 13.16 -13.42
C GLU A 188 17.06 13.45 -14.12
N VAL A 189 17.10 13.44 -15.46
CA VAL A 189 15.91 13.51 -16.31
C VAL A 189 15.50 12.09 -16.74
N LYS A 190 14.21 11.75 -16.57
CA LYS A 190 13.62 10.49 -17.02
C LYS A 190 12.50 10.72 -18.04
N PRO A 191 12.41 9.88 -19.09
CA PRO A 191 11.39 10.01 -20.11
C PRO A 191 10.10 9.31 -19.71
N GLU A 192 9.00 9.86 -20.22
CA GLU A 192 7.70 9.24 -20.29
C GLU A 192 7.15 9.41 -21.71
N VAL A 193 6.66 8.33 -22.30
CA VAL A 193 6.09 8.32 -23.65
C VAL A 193 4.77 7.58 -23.64
N PHE A 194 3.83 8.06 -24.43
CA PHE A 194 2.52 7.45 -24.64
C PHE A 194 2.14 7.59 -26.12
N GLY A 195 1.41 6.60 -26.62
CA GLY A 195 0.80 6.62 -27.94
C GLY A 195 -0.51 5.86 -27.93
N LEU A 196 -1.48 6.36 -28.68
CA LEU A 196 -2.77 5.73 -28.92
C LEU A 196 -3.18 5.91 -30.38
N TYR A 197 -3.69 4.82 -30.94
CA TYR A 197 -4.34 4.76 -32.23
C TYR A 197 -5.71 4.14 -32.02
N SER A 198 -6.76 4.81 -32.48
CA SER A 198 -8.10 4.28 -32.54
C SER A 198 -8.70 4.57 -33.89
N GLU A 199 -9.45 3.62 -34.44
CA GLU A 199 -10.21 3.82 -35.65
C GLU A 199 -11.50 3.01 -35.58
N ARG A 200 -12.61 3.63 -35.99
CA ARG A 200 -13.91 3.00 -36.15
C ARG A 200 -14.34 3.07 -37.61
N TRP A 201 -15.02 2.03 -38.06
CA TRP A 201 -15.50 1.89 -39.43
C TRP A 201 -16.97 1.51 -39.42
N ASP A 202 -17.75 2.21 -40.22
CA ASP A 202 -19.09 1.78 -40.60
C ASP A 202 -18.95 0.64 -41.64
N LEU A 203 -19.53 -0.51 -41.34
CA LEU A 203 -19.54 -1.68 -42.19
C LEU A 203 -20.66 -1.59 -43.24
N GLU A 204 -20.38 -2.11 -44.45
CA GLU A 204 -21.41 -2.28 -45.48
C GLU A 204 -22.52 -3.20 -44.96
N GLY A 205 -23.68 -2.62 -44.64
CA GLY A 205 -24.83 -3.34 -44.07
C GLY A 205 -25.44 -2.72 -42.80
N GLY A 206 -24.84 -1.66 -42.24
CA GLY A 206 -25.41 -0.91 -41.11
C GLY A 206 -24.95 -1.40 -39.73
N GLY A 207 -23.67 -1.75 -39.59
CA GLY A 207 -23.03 -2.04 -38.30
C GLY A 207 -21.67 -1.36 -38.20
N GLU A 208 -21.02 -1.43 -37.05
CA GLU A 208 -19.76 -0.74 -36.76
C GLU A 208 -18.68 -1.72 -36.30
N LEU A 209 -17.43 -1.43 -36.64
CA LEU A 209 -16.24 -2.11 -36.14
C LEU A 209 -15.25 -1.06 -35.64
N GLY A 210 -14.72 -1.23 -34.44
CA GLY A 210 -13.72 -0.35 -33.85
C GLY A 210 -12.50 -1.12 -33.39
N PHE A 211 -11.33 -0.54 -33.59
CA PHE A 211 -10.05 -1.05 -33.10
C PHE A 211 -9.28 0.04 -32.36
N LEU A 212 -8.69 -0.30 -31.22
CA LEU A 212 -7.85 0.57 -30.42
C LEU A 212 -6.56 -0.16 -30.03
N PHE A 213 -5.46 0.58 -30.10
CA PHE A 213 -4.14 0.23 -29.58
C PHE A 213 -3.61 1.42 -28.78
N ALA A 214 -3.18 1.20 -27.54
CA ALA A 214 -2.51 2.20 -26.74
C ALA A 214 -1.31 1.60 -26.02
N GLY A 215 -0.20 2.33 -25.98
CA GLY A 215 1.04 1.90 -25.36
C GLY A 215 1.72 3.03 -24.60
N THR A 216 2.41 2.70 -23.51
CA THR A 216 3.14 3.67 -22.70
C THR A 216 4.39 3.08 -22.08
N GLN A 217 5.39 3.94 -21.88
CA GLN A 217 6.52 3.68 -21.02
C GLN A 217 6.82 4.92 -20.19
N GLN A 218 6.90 4.76 -18.89
CA GLN A 218 7.22 5.80 -17.92
C GLN A 218 8.37 5.34 -17.04
N LYS A 219 9.40 6.17 -16.89
CA LYS A 219 10.47 5.95 -15.93
C LYS A 219 10.49 7.06 -14.89
N SER A 220 10.72 6.70 -13.63
CA SER A 220 11.02 7.66 -12.58
C SER A 220 12.24 7.24 -11.78
N HIS A 221 12.92 8.23 -11.21
CA HIS A 221 14.06 8.06 -10.32
C HIS A 221 13.97 9.13 -9.27
N ASN A 222 13.67 8.72 -8.05
CA ASN A 222 13.62 9.57 -6.88
C ASN A 222 14.65 9.10 -5.87
N ARG A 223 15.00 9.99 -4.95
CA ARG A 223 15.86 9.67 -3.82
C ARG A 223 15.15 10.01 -2.53
N SER A 224 15.29 9.13 -1.54
CA SER A 224 14.80 9.36 -0.19
C SER A 224 15.97 9.30 0.77
N ASP A 225 16.17 10.39 1.50
CA ASP A 225 17.14 10.45 2.58
C ASP A 225 16.39 10.59 3.89
N SER A 226 16.90 9.95 4.95
CA SER A 226 16.47 10.27 6.30
C SER A 226 17.62 10.45 7.26
N THR A 227 17.43 11.33 8.24
CA THR A 227 18.30 11.42 9.41
C THR A 227 18.30 10.09 10.18
N PRO A 228 19.32 9.84 11.00
CA PRO A 228 19.44 8.58 11.70
C PRO A 228 18.24 8.39 12.63
N SER A 229 17.67 7.18 12.61
CA SER A 229 16.56 6.88 13.51
C SER A 229 17.02 6.94 14.96
N ASN A 230 16.29 7.67 15.79
CA ASN A 230 16.40 7.54 17.24
C ASN A 230 15.45 6.44 17.71
N THR A 231 15.79 5.17 17.43
CA THR A 231 15.02 4.02 17.92
C THR A 231 15.27 3.83 19.42
N GLY A 232 14.76 4.73 20.24
CA GLY A 232 14.88 4.55 21.68
C GLY A 232 14.57 5.81 22.46
N ALA A 233 13.33 5.88 22.92
CA ALA A 233 13.06 6.38 24.26
C ALA A 233 13.68 5.48 25.34
N SER A 234 14.37 4.38 25.01
CA SER A 234 14.91 3.40 25.96
C SER A 234 16.15 3.90 26.72
N LEU A 235 16.07 5.07 27.34
CA LEU A 235 16.92 5.39 28.48
C LEU A 235 16.30 4.70 29.70
N ARG A 236 16.77 3.48 29.99
CA ARG A 236 16.41 2.83 31.25
C ARG A 236 17.11 3.58 32.37
N ARG A 237 16.35 4.06 33.35
CA ARG A 237 16.92 4.69 34.55
C ARG A 237 17.87 3.70 35.24
N ALA A 238 19.14 4.06 35.33
CA ALA A 238 20.15 3.29 36.03
C ALA A 238 20.09 3.63 37.52
N VAL A 239 19.84 2.64 38.37
CA VAL A 239 19.92 2.79 39.83
C VAL A 239 21.22 2.14 40.26
N ARG A 240 22.08 2.92 40.90
CA ARG A 240 23.35 2.43 41.43
C ARG A 240 23.11 1.30 42.42
N ALA A 241 23.78 0.17 42.25
CA ALA A 241 23.66 -0.98 43.16
C ALA A 241 24.06 -0.66 44.61
N ASP A 242 24.81 0.42 44.84
CA ASP A 242 25.23 0.91 46.16
C ASP A 242 24.46 2.16 46.62
N SER A 243 23.44 2.61 45.88
CA SER A 243 22.62 3.75 46.30
C SER A 243 21.64 3.36 47.41
N ALA A 244 21.32 4.33 48.27
CA ALA A 244 20.25 4.20 49.25
C ALA A 244 18.89 3.86 48.61
N GLU A 245 18.70 4.28 47.36
CA GLU A 245 17.53 3.95 46.56
C GLU A 245 17.46 2.47 46.18
N TYR A 246 18.57 1.87 45.72
CA TYR A 246 18.63 0.43 45.46
C TYR A 246 18.41 -0.38 46.74
N ALA A 247 19.01 0.05 47.85
CA ALA A 247 18.81 -0.57 49.15
C ALA A 247 17.33 -0.54 49.56
N GLY A 248 16.62 0.58 49.32
CA GLY A 248 15.18 0.70 49.56
C GLY A 248 14.33 -0.22 48.68
N LEU A 249 14.60 -0.29 47.37
CA LEU A 249 13.88 -1.14 46.43
C LEU A 249 14.08 -2.64 46.72
N SER A 250 15.31 -3.05 47.06
CA SER A 250 15.63 -4.44 47.44
C SER A 250 15.01 -4.88 48.77
N ALA A 251 14.70 -3.92 49.64
CA ALA A 251 14.01 -4.17 50.90
C ALA A 251 12.49 -4.29 50.71
N ALA A 252 11.92 -3.68 49.66
CA ALA A 252 10.50 -3.75 49.32
C ALA A 252 10.14 -5.01 48.50
N ASP A 253 11.08 -5.51 47.68
CA ASP A 253 10.93 -6.75 46.90
C ASP A 253 12.26 -7.52 46.86
N GLN A 254 12.29 -8.71 47.47
CA GLN A 254 13.50 -9.53 47.58
C GLN A 254 13.97 -10.12 46.24
N SER A 255 13.16 -10.07 45.18
CA SER A 255 13.56 -10.50 43.84
C SER A 255 14.69 -9.63 43.25
N TYR A 256 14.99 -8.48 43.86
CA TYR A 256 16.10 -7.58 43.51
C TYR A 256 17.38 -7.82 44.33
N ALA A 257 17.32 -8.60 45.42
CA ALA A 257 18.47 -8.79 46.29
C ALA A 257 19.45 -9.82 45.71
N GLY A 258 20.71 -9.41 45.48
CA GLY A 258 21.81 -10.33 45.09
C GLY A 258 21.84 -10.75 43.60
N ARG A 259 20.97 -10.19 42.75
CA ARG A 259 20.97 -10.45 41.31
C ARG A 259 22.09 -9.69 40.58
N THR A 260 22.93 -10.42 39.85
CA THR A 260 23.96 -9.86 38.93
C THR A 260 23.51 -9.91 37.46
N ASP A 261 22.35 -10.51 37.21
CA ASP A 261 21.72 -10.78 35.91
C ASP A 261 20.66 -9.74 35.52
N ILE A 262 20.46 -8.69 36.35
CA ILE A 262 19.76 -7.49 35.89
C ILE A 262 20.73 -6.77 34.95
N TRP A 263 20.32 -6.53 33.70
CA TRP A 263 21.07 -5.91 32.59
C TRP A 263 21.60 -4.48 32.83
N ARG A 264 21.91 -4.09 34.07
CA ARG A 264 22.13 -2.72 34.58
C ARG A 264 23.50 -2.43 35.17
N LEU A 265 24.47 -3.34 35.08
CA LEU A 265 25.83 -3.06 35.55
C LEU A 265 26.69 -2.55 34.38
N VAL A 266 27.14 -1.31 34.48
CA VAL A 266 28.18 -0.74 33.62
C VAL A 266 29.52 -1.06 34.29
N ASP A 267 30.45 -1.69 33.56
CA ASP A 267 31.86 -1.78 34.00
C ASP A 267 32.47 -0.37 33.93
N ALA A 268 32.52 0.33 35.06
CA ALA A 268 33.19 1.63 35.16
C ALA A 268 34.71 1.43 35.21
N LYS A 269 35.47 2.21 34.42
CA LYS A 269 36.94 2.23 34.54
C LYS A 269 37.33 3.15 35.69
N ALA A 270 38.49 2.88 36.30
CA ALA A 270 39.01 3.74 37.36
C ALA A 270 39.30 5.15 36.81
N GLY A 271 38.46 6.13 37.18
CA GLY A 271 38.59 7.54 36.75
C GLY A 271 37.29 8.19 36.26
N ASP A 272 36.23 7.42 36.01
CA ASP A 272 34.96 7.95 35.51
C ASP A 272 34.18 8.73 36.59
N ASN A 273 33.61 9.89 36.22
CA ASN A 273 32.83 10.72 37.12
C ASN A 273 31.43 10.07 37.36
N PRO A 274 31.05 9.76 38.61
CA PRO A 274 29.85 8.97 38.91
C PRO A 274 28.51 9.61 38.52
N SER A 275 28.47 10.91 38.22
CA SER A 275 27.27 11.61 37.73
C SER A 275 26.94 11.33 36.26
N ASP A 276 27.89 10.77 35.52
CA ASP A 276 27.84 10.73 34.05
C ASP A 276 27.53 9.31 33.50
N LEU A 277 27.34 8.33 34.40
CA LEU A 277 27.11 6.92 34.05
C LEU A 277 25.61 6.57 34.02
N ILE A 278 25.03 6.57 32.81
CA ILE A 278 23.72 5.97 32.54
C ILE A 278 23.92 4.70 31.71
N ALA A 279 23.36 3.58 32.16
CA ALA A 279 23.27 2.36 31.35
C ALA A 279 22.28 2.60 30.19
N THR A 280 22.78 3.07 29.06
CA THR A 280 22.02 3.11 27.82
C THR A 280 21.94 1.70 27.24
N THR A 281 20.78 1.29 26.73
CA THR A 281 20.78 0.20 25.75
C THR A 281 21.50 0.72 24.52
N SER A 282 22.35 -0.09 23.87
CA SER A 282 22.98 0.29 22.60
C SER A 282 21.90 0.86 21.66
N GLN A 283 22.00 2.15 21.34
CA GLN A 283 21.05 2.80 20.46
C GLN A 283 21.48 2.48 19.03
N ASN A 284 20.65 1.74 18.31
CA ASN A 284 20.87 1.57 16.88
C ASN A 284 20.29 2.79 16.17
N ALA A 285 21.14 3.53 15.46
CA ALA A 285 20.66 4.54 14.54
C ALA A 285 20.99 4.15 13.12
N HIS A 286 20.02 4.29 12.24
CA HIS A 286 20.17 3.94 10.84
C HIS A 286 20.13 5.24 10.04
N VAL A 287 21.29 5.68 9.55
CA VAL A 287 21.32 6.57 8.38
C VAL A 287 20.73 5.77 7.23
N PHE A 288 19.78 6.37 6.51
CA PHE A 288 19.11 5.70 5.42
C PHE A 288 19.08 6.62 4.22
N GLN A 289 19.73 6.18 3.14
CA GLN A 289 19.62 6.77 1.81
C GLN A 289 19.17 5.68 0.85
N GLU A 290 18.21 6.02 0.01
CA GLU A 290 17.73 5.14 -1.04
C GLU A 290 17.52 5.87 -2.35
N ASP A 291 17.94 5.23 -3.44
CA ASP A 291 17.52 5.59 -4.79
C ASP A 291 16.42 4.62 -5.21
N ILE A 292 15.25 5.17 -5.52
CA ILE A 292 14.06 4.41 -5.88
C ILE A 292 13.76 4.71 -7.35
N LYS A 293 13.88 3.69 -8.18
CA LYS A 293 13.65 3.76 -9.62
C LYS A 293 12.42 2.92 -9.96
N ARG A 294 11.57 3.47 -10.81
CA ARG A 294 10.36 2.78 -11.28
C ARG A 294 10.34 2.76 -12.79
N ASP A 295 10.10 1.60 -13.39
CA ASP A 295 9.86 1.42 -14.83
C ASP A 295 8.45 0.85 -14.99
N ARG A 296 7.54 1.69 -15.49
CA ARG A 296 6.15 1.33 -15.76
C ARG A 296 5.98 1.23 -17.26
N ARG A 297 5.48 0.09 -17.75
CA ARG A 297 5.14 -0.09 -19.16
C ARG A 297 3.76 -0.66 -19.22
N GLY A 298 2.99 -0.22 -20.19
CA GLY A 298 1.63 -0.66 -20.31
C GLY A 298 1.19 -0.72 -21.76
N PHE A 299 0.32 -1.67 -22.02
CA PHE A 299 -0.26 -1.89 -23.32
C PHE A 299 -1.76 -2.20 -23.15
N ASN A 300 -2.60 -1.55 -23.95
CA ASN A 300 -4.03 -1.76 -23.98
C ASN A 300 -4.48 -1.90 -25.44
N THR A 301 -5.34 -2.87 -25.71
CA THR A 301 -6.00 -3.03 -26.99
C THR A 301 -7.45 -3.41 -26.79
N ALA A 302 -8.31 -2.90 -27.66
CA ALA A 302 -9.71 -3.21 -27.66
C ALA A 302 -10.22 -3.33 -29.10
N VAL A 303 -11.05 -4.33 -29.34
CA VAL A 303 -11.82 -4.50 -30.58
C VAL A 303 -13.28 -4.54 -30.19
N GLN A 304 -14.09 -3.69 -30.79
CA GLN A 304 -15.54 -3.71 -30.63
C GLN A 304 -16.19 -3.93 -31.99
N TRP A 305 -17.18 -4.81 -32.05
CA TRP A 305 -17.93 -5.10 -33.26
C TRP A 305 -19.41 -5.09 -32.94
N ALA A 306 -20.12 -4.14 -33.52
CA ALA A 306 -21.57 -3.99 -33.42
C ALA A 306 -22.19 -4.24 -34.80
N PRO A 307 -22.46 -5.49 -35.22
CA PRO A 307 -23.08 -5.77 -36.51
C PRO A 307 -24.48 -5.14 -36.67
N HIS A 308 -25.14 -4.84 -35.55
CA HIS A 308 -26.44 -4.21 -35.41
C HIS A 308 -26.44 -3.33 -34.15
N ASP A 309 -27.33 -2.35 -34.07
CA ASP A 309 -27.45 -1.44 -32.91
C ASP A 309 -27.84 -2.14 -31.59
N ASP A 310 -28.37 -3.37 -31.67
CA ASP A 310 -28.82 -4.14 -30.52
C ASP A 310 -27.78 -5.13 -29.98
N PHE A 311 -26.66 -5.35 -30.68
CA PHE A 311 -25.64 -6.33 -30.29
C PHE A 311 -24.23 -5.77 -30.45
N GLU A 312 -23.46 -5.79 -29.37
CA GLU A 312 -22.02 -5.48 -29.36
C GLU A 312 -21.23 -6.70 -28.90
N LEU A 313 -20.20 -7.09 -29.64
CA LEU A 313 -19.15 -8.01 -29.20
C LEU A 313 -17.87 -7.22 -28.93
N TYR A 314 -17.16 -7.54 -27.87
CA TYR A 314 -15.86 -6.94 -27.59
C TYR A 314 -14.78 -7.98 -27.27
N VAL A 315 -13.54 -7.62 -27.57
CA VAL A 315 -12.31 -8.28 -27.12
C VAL A 315 -11.38 -7.21 -26.58
N GLU A 316 -10.90 -7.38 -25.36
CA GLU A 316 -10.00 -6.45 -24.68
C GLU A 316 -8.74 -7.18 -24.21
N GLY A 317 -7.59 -6.52 -24.35
CA GLY A 317 -6.31 -7.00 -23.88
C GLY A 317 -5.59 -5.89 -23.11
N ASN A 318 -5.17 -6.19 -21.89
CA ASN A 318 -4.37 -5.30 -21.06
C ASN A 318 -3.08 -6.00 -20.63
N TYR A 319 -1.97 -5.27 -20.68
CA TYR A 319 -0.69 -5.67 -20.12
C TYR A 319 -0.14 -4.53 -19.27
N ASN A 320 0.31 -4.88 -18.07
CA ASN A 320 0.97 -3.98 -17.14
C ASN A 320 2.29 -4.60 -16.69
N TYR A 321 3.37 -3.86 -16.88
CA TYR A 321 4.69 -4.14 -16.32
C TYR A 321 5.04 -3.03 -15.34
N TYR A 322 5.41 -3.41 -14.13
CA TYR A 322 5.90 -2.49 -13.13
C TYR A 322 7.17 -3.05 -12.50
N LYS A 323 8.30 -2.36 -12.65
CA LYS A 323 9.53 -2.69 -11.94
C LYS A 323 9.81 -1.64 -10.89
N TYR A 324 9.80 -2.07 -9.63
CA TYR A 324 10.38 -1.32 -8.53
C TYR A 324 11.84 -1.74 -8.35
N GLU A 325 12.77 -0.78 -8.42
CA GLU A 325 14.17 -0.99 -8.07
C GLU A 325 14.54 -0.05 -6.92
N GLN A 326 15.23 -0.59 -5.93
CA GLN A 326 15.72 0.16 -4.79
C GLN A 326 17.19 -0.14 -4.58
N ASP A 327 18.01 0.90 -4.63
CA ASP A 327 19.39 0.86 -4.19
C ASP A 327 19.45 1.54 -2.82
N TYR A 328 19.67 0.76 -1.75
CA TYR A 328 19.65 1.28 -0.38
C TYR A 328 21.04 1.24 0.25
N ARG A 329 21.33 2.27 1.05
CA ARG A 329 22.60 2.46 1.73
C ARG A 329 22.33 2.83 3.18
N PHE A 330 22.83 2.02 4.08
CA PHE A 330 22.76 2.19 5.50
C PHE A 330 24.14 2.47 6.10
N LEU A 331 24.18 3.42 7.03
CA LEU A 331 25.18 3.45 8.08
C LEU A 331 24.48 3.13 9.39
N ILE A 332 24.73 1.93 9.91
CA ILE A 332 24.13 1.39 11.12
C ILE A 332 25.07 1.67 12.28
N MET A 333 24.70 2.67 13.07
CA MET A 333 25.44 3.14 14.24
C MET A 333 24.99 2.30 15.44
N SER A 334 25.92 1.68 16.14
CA SER A 334 25.66 1.03 17.42
C SER A 334 26.37 1.83 18.50
N ASP A 335 25.61 2.70 19.15
CA ASP A 335 26.12 3.55 20.22
C ASP A 335 26.62 2.67 21.38
N SER A 336 27.74 3.08 21.97
CA SER A 336 28.23 2.46 23.19
C SER A 336 27.34 2.79 24.40
N ARG A 337 27.67 2.16 25.52
CA ARG A 337 27.04 2.43 26.81
C ARG A 337 27.69 3.59 27.59
N THR A 338 28.76 4.17 27.05
CA THR A 338 29.52 5.24 27.68
C THR A 338 29.19 6.56 27.00
N VAL A 339 28.65 7.52 27.75
CA VAL A 339 28.19 8.80 27.20
C VAL A 339 28.74 9.97 28.01
N GLN A 340 29.24 10.99 27.32
CA GLN A 340 29.65 12.27 27.88
C GLN A 340 28.58 13.34 27.63
N ASP A 341 28.46 14.30 28.55
CA ASP A 341 27.55 15.45 28.45
C ASP A 341 26.10 15.07 28.14
N LEU A 342 25.64 13.94 28.67
CA LEU A 342 24.29 13.45 28.46
C LEU A 342 23.26 14.47 28.96
N GLN A 343 22.44 14.97 28.05
CA GLN A 343 21.28 15.78 28.34
C GLN A 343 20.02 14.98 28.03
N THR A 344 19.08 15.04 28.96
CA THR A 344 17.77 14.44 28.81
C THR A 344 16.71 15.44 29.23
N GLU A 345 15.52 15.29 28.69
CA GLU A 345 14.36 16.07 29.11
C GLU A 345 13.26 15.12 29.50
N LEU A 346 12.52 15.47 30.55
CA LEU A 346 11.28 14.78 30.88
C LEU A 346 10.37 14.82 29.66
N PHE A 347 9.70 13.71 29.38
CA PHE A 347 8.59 13.80 28.47
C PHE A 347 7.47 14.67 29.09
N ASP A 348 6.77 15.44 28.28
CA ASP A 348 5.74 16.40 28.71
C ASP A 348 4.47 15.78 29.31
N THR A 349 4.38 14.45 29.45
CA THR A 349 3.23 13.76 30.06
C THR A 349 3.65 12.89 31.24
N THR A 350 2.74 12.61 32.18
CA THR A 350 3.02 11.94 33.46
C THR A 350 3.05 10.40 33.33
N GLU A 351 3.61 9.72 34.34
CA GLU A 351 3.84 8.26 34.54
C GLU A 351 2.82 7.26 33.94
N ALA A 352 1.60 7.70 33.62
CA ALA A 352 0.59 6.99 32.82
C ALA A 352 1.02 6.66 31.36
N TRP A 353 2.28 6.92 30.96
CA TRP A 353 2.84 6.64 29.63
C TRP A 353 2.70 5.20 29.13
N VAL A 354 2.54 4.20 30.01
CA VAL A 354 3.02 2.84 29.67
C VAL A 354 2.09 1.66 29.97
N ASP A 355 1.03 1.78 30.74
CA ASP A 355 0.35 0.56 31.21
C ASP A 355 -0.75 0.02 30.27
N ARG A 356 -0.35 -0.40 29.06
CA ARG A 356 -1.05 -1.50 28.35
C ARG A 356 -0.42 -2.87 28.66
N ASN A 357 0.58 -2.92 29.54
CA ASN A 357 1.29 -4.13 29.92
C ASN A 357 0.48 -4.85 31.01
N ALA A 358 0.02 -6.08 30.77
CA ALA A 358 -0.99 -6.71 31.63
C ALA A 358 -0.46 -7.20 32.99
N ASN A 359 0.85 -7.10 33.24
CA ASN A 359 1.47 -7.71 34.42
C ASN A 359 1.24 -6.94 35.72
N GLY A 360 0.71 -5.71 35.71
CA GLY A 360 0.54 -4.90 36.92
C GLY A 360 1.83 -4.80 37.75
N GLY A 361 2.97 -5.02 37.11
CA GLY A 361 4.25 -5.02 37.76
C GLY A 361 4.68 -3.59 37.92
N GLU A 362 4.73 -3.12 39.17
CA GLU A 362 5.26 -1.80 39.58
C GLU A 362 6.75 -1.59 39.22
N ASN A 363 7.32 -2.47 38.39
CA ASN A 363 8.75 -2.74 38.27
C ASN A 363 9.29 -2.61 36.84
N GLU A 364 8.48 -2.22 35.86
CA GLU A 364 9.03 -1.65 34.63
C GLU A 364 9.40 -0.20 34.92
N VAL A 365 10.70 0.03 35.14
CA VAL A 365 11.22 1.38 35.28
C VAL A 365 11.11 2.08 33.92
N LEU A 366 10.03 2.85 33.79
CA LEU A 366 9.64 3.57 32.59
C LEU A 366 10.68 4.62 32.24
N ALA A 367 10.99 4.74 30.94
CA ALA A 367 11.76 5.86 30.46
C ALA A 367 10.89 7.12 30.52
N GLN A 368 11.07 7.92 31.57
CA GLN A 368 10.39 9.21 31.73
C GLN A 368 11.12 10.36 31.01
N HIS A 369 12.29 10.08 30.44
CA HIS A 369 13.10 11.10 29.79
C HIS A 369 13.47 10.69 28.36
N ALA A 370 13.43 11.67 27.46
CA ALA A 370 14.01 11.56 26.13
C ALA A 370 15.48 12.01 26.14
N LEU A 371 16.33 11.33 25.37
CA LEU A 371 17.66 11.84 25.02
C LEU A 371 17.50 13.13 24.21
N THR A 372 18.13 14.22 24.64
CA THR A 372 18.14 15.48 23.88
C THR A 372 19.52 15.81 23.34
N SER A 373 20.59 15.47 24.07
CA SER A 373 21.94 15.45 23.51
C SER A 373 22.88 14.54 24.29
N GLY A 374 24.03 14.21 23.71
CA GLY A 374 25.10 13.47 24.39
C GLY A 374 26.14 12.94 23.39
N THR A 375 27.34 12.65 23.88
CA THR A 375 28.45 12.09 23.09
C THR A 375 28.74 10.66 23.50
N PHE A 376 28.38 9.70 22.67
CA PHE A 376 28.57 8.27 22.91
C PHE A 376 29.97 7.84 22.49
N LEU A 377 30.82 7.57 23.47
CA LEU A 377 32.24 7.27 23.25
C LEU A 377 32.43 5.85 22.76
N ASP A 378 33.48 5.55 22.01
CA ASP A 378 33.84 4.17 21.64
C ASP A 378 32.71 3.38 20.92
N SER A 379 31.85 4.07 20.17
CA SER A 379 30.76 3.47 19.41
C SER A 379 31.27 2.79 18.13
N THR A 380 30.42 2.01 17.46
CA THR A 380 30.79 1.27 16.23
C THR A 380 29.80 1.49 15.10
N PHE A 381 30.25 1.26 13.85
CA PHE A 381 29.41 1.35 12.65
C PHE A 381 29.47 0.08 11.82
N ASN A 382 28.33 -0.28 11.23
CA ASN A 382 28.30 -1.18 10.08
C ASN A 382 27.80 -0.38 8.88
N ALA A 383 28.49 -0.45 7.76
CA ALA A 383 27.95 0.04 6.50
C ALA A 383 27.27 -1.14 5.80
N GLN A 384 26.01 -0.99 5.45
CA GLN A 384 25.30 -1.99 4.68
C GLN A 384 24.76 -1.33 3.41
N SER A 385 24.85 -2.02 2.30
CA SER A 385 24.27 -1.57 1.05
C SER A 385 23.60 -2.73 0.38
N GLY A 386 22.46 -2.47 -0.24
CA GLY A 386 21.73 -3.48 -0.95
C GLY A 386 21.04 -2.95 -2.19
N LYS A 387 20.60 -3.92 -2.98
CA LYS A 387 19.86 -3.72 -4.22
C LYS A 387 18.69 -4.68 -4.23
N GLU A 388 17.51 -4.13 -4.41
CA GLU A 388 16.28 -4.88 -4.58
C GLU A 388 15.70 -4.58 -5.95
N ASP A 389 15.36 -5.64 -6.69
CA ASP A 389 14.57 -5.56 -7.91
C ASP A 389 13.27 -6.35 -7.69
N ARG A 390 12.13 -5.70 -7.99
CA ARG A 390 10.77 -6.27 -7.89
C ARG A 390 9.97 -6.00 -9.17
N PRO A 391 10.16 -6.77 -10.25
CA PRO A 391 9.28 -6.72 -11.41
C PRO A 391 7.95 -7.45 -11.16
N TYR A 392 6.87 -6.81 -11.55
CA TYR A 392 5.50 -7.30 -11.62
C TYR A 392 5.07 -7.30 -13.08
N GLU A 393 4.48 -8.40 -13.53
CA GLU A 393 3.87 -8.54 -14.85
C GLU A 393 2.42 -8.97 -14.67
N THR A 394 1.49 -8.30 -15.34
CA THR A 394 0.07 -8.66 -15.28
C THR A 394 -0.53 -8.56 -16.67
N TRP A 395 -1.16 -9.64 -17.12
CA TRP A 395 -1.91 -9.74 -18.36
C TRP A 395 -3.38 -9.95 -18.03
N LEU A 396 -4.26 -9.24 -18.71
CA LEU A 396 -5.70 -9.53 -18.74
C LEU A 396 -6.14 -9.64 -20.20
N VAL A 397 -6.86 -10.71 -20.52
CA VAL A 397 -7.58 -10.86 -21.78
C VAL A 397 -9.04 -11.09 -21.43
N ALA A 398 -9.92 -10.30 -22.03
CA ALA A 398 -11.35 -10.41 -21.83
C ALA A 398 -12.09 -10.40 -23.16
N THR A 399 -13.23 -11.08 -23.20
CA THR A 399 -14.18 -10.99 -24.30
C THR A 399 -15.58 -11.16 -23.76
N GLY A 400 -16.54 -10.57 -24.45
CA GLY A 400 -17.93 -10.65 -24.04
C GLY A 400 -18.83 -10.02 -25.08
N PHE A 401 -20.11 -10.01 -24.79
CA PHE A 401 -21.09 -9.35 -25.61
C PHE A 401 -22.10 -8.60 -24.74
N ASP A 402 -22.73 -7.59 -25.32
CA ASP A 402 -23.84 -6.83 -24.78
C ASP A 402 -24.97 -6.89 -25.81
N TRP A 403 -26.11 -7.48 -25.45
CA TRP A 403 -27.19 -7.80 -26.39
C TRP A 403 -28.55 -7.37 -25.85
N ASN A 404 -29.14 -6.37 -26.50
CA ASN A 404 -30.54 -6.03 -26.36
C ASN A 404 -31.42 -7.03 -27.12
N VAL A 405 -31.63 -8.21 -26.53
CA VAL A 405 -32.47 -9.31 -27.08
C VAL A 405 -33.87 -8.82 -27.48
N SER A 406 -34.39 -7.83 -26.75
CA SER A 406 -35.63 -7.11 -27.06
C SER A 406 -35.60 -5.72 -26.43
N ASP A 407 -36.62 -4.91 -26.71
CA ASP A 407 -36.81 -3.59 -26.08
C ASP A 407 -36.80 -3.63 -24.53
N ARG A 408 -37.08 -4.80 -23.93
CA ARG A 408 -37.14 -4.99 -22.47
C ARG A 408 -36.01 -5.82 -21.90
N LEU A 409 -35.30 -6.61 -22.69
CA LEU A 409 -34.32 -7.56 -22.16
C LEU A 409 -32.95 -7.26 -22.75
N ASN A 410 -32.02 -6.89 -21.89
CA ASN A 410 -30.60 -6.83 -22.18
C ASN A 410 -29.88 -8.02 -21.51
N VAL A 411 -28.93 -8.61 -22.23
CA VAL A 411 -28.08 -9.70 -21.76
C VAL A 411 -26.63 -9.31 -22.01
N LYS A 412 -25.84 -9.30 -20.95
CA LYS A 412 -24.41 -9.05 -21.02
C LYS A 412 -23.64 -10.26 -20.53
N THR A 413 -22.64 -10.68 -21.27
CA THR A 413 -21.69 -11.71 -20.83
C THR A 413 -20.28 -11.15 -20.87
N ASP A 414 -19.47 -11.52 -19.88
CA ASP A 414 -18.05 -11.23 -19.79
C ASP A 414 -17.27 -12.48 -19.42
N ILE A 415 -16.20 -12.76 -20.14
CA ILE A 415 -15.26 -13.84 -19.88
C ILE A 415 -13.87 -13.21 -19.80
N SER A 416 -13.15 -13.46 -18.73
CA SER A 416 -11.81 -12.91 -18.52
C SER A 416 -10.82 -13.93 -18.00
N TYR A 417 -9.57 -13.75 -18.40
CA TYR A 417 -8.41 -14.48 -17.89
C TYR A 417 -7.36 -13.46 -17.45
N VAL A 418 -6.79 -13.68 -16.27
CA VAL A 418 -5.72 -12.86 -15.70
C VAL A 418 -4.53 -13.76 -15.39
N LYS A 419 -3.34 -13.33 -15.79
CA LYS A 419 -2.06 -13.92 -15.39
C LYS A 419 -1.24 -12.83 -14.71
N ALA A 420 -0.76 -13.10 -13.51
CA ALA A 420 0.13 -12.18 -12.80
C ALA A 420 1.38 -12.93 -12.33
N ASP A 421 2.54 -12.33 -12.57
CA ASP A 421 3.84 -12.85 -12.15
C ASP A 421 4.59 -11.78 -11.35
N GLN A 422 5.31 -12.20 -10.32
CA GLN A 422 6.21 -11.32 -9.59
C GLN A 422 7.47 -12.07 -9.24
N THR A 423 8.60 -11.36 -9.32
CA THR A 423 9.83 -11.79 -8.68
C THR A 423 10.33 -10.68 -7.77
N GLN A 424 11.00 -11.04 -6.68
CA GLN A 424 11.68 -10.12 -5.79
C GLN A 424 13.07 -10.66 -5.53
N ASP A 425 14.13 -9.92 -5.86
CA ASP A 425 15.53 -10.27 -5.56
C ASP A 425 16.20 -9.12 -4.82
N ASN A 426 16.29 -9.22 -3.50
CA ASN A 426 16.98 -8.28 -2.63
C ASN A 426 18.31 -8.88 -2.19
N ARG A 427 19.41 -8.20 -2.50
CA ARG A 427 20.75 -8.60 -2.11
C ARG A 427 21.47 -7.50 -1.37
N SER A 428 22.30 -7.86 -0.41
CA SER A 428 23.05 -6.92 0.40
C SER A 428 24.45 -7.40 0.72
N VAL A 429 25.34 -6.43 0.95
CA VAL A 429 26.65 -6.66 1.58
C VAL A 429 26.74 -5.80 2.82
N THR A 430 27.28 -6.38 3.89
CA THR A 430 27.64 -5.65 5.10
C THR A 430 29.15 -5.52 5.20
N LEU A 431 29.61 -4.31 5.55
CA LEU A 431 30.97 -4.01 5.97
C LEU A 431 30.98 -3.77 7.49
N ARG A 432 32.01 -4.30 8.15
CA ARG A 432 32.26 -4.14 9.58
C ARG A 432 33.47 -3.24 9.79
N PRO A 433 33.56 -2.55 10.94
CA PRO A 433 34.72 -1.73 11.24
C PRO A 433 35.91 -2.66 11.52
N LYS A 434 37.11 -2.24 11.11
CA LYS A 434 38.34 -2.97 11.43
C LYS A 434 38.52 -3.04 12.94
N ALA A 435 39.03 -4.16 13.44
CA ALA A 435 39.25 -4.36 14.87
C ALA A 435 40.05 -3.21 15.50
N GLY A 436 39.52 -2.64 16.59
CA GLY A 436 40.12 -1.50 17.30
C GLY A 436 39.65 -0.12 16.83
N ASN A 437 38.96 -0.01 15.68
CA ASN A 437 38.36 1.25 15.28
C ASN A 437 37.08 1.51 16.08
N THR A 438 37.04 2.65 16.76
CA THR A 438 35.88 3.16 17.48
C THR A 438 35.64 4.63 17.15
N TRP A 439 34.44 5.13 17.45
CA TRP A 439 34.04 6.49 17.15
C TRP A 439 33.25 7.11 18.29
N ASP A 440 33.46 8.41 18.49
CA ASP A 440 32.65 9.21 19.38
C ASP A 440 31.50 9.82 18.57
N ILE A 441 30.26 9.52 18.96
CA ILE A 441 29.05 9.96 18.27
C ILE A 441 28.38 11.03 19.13
N THR A 442 28.42 12.28 18.71
CA THR A 442 27.64 13.33 19.35
C THR A 442 26.27 13.44 18.69
N ARG A 443 25.21 13.29 19.48
CA ARG A 443 23.83 13.50 19.06
C ARG A 443 23.33 14.82 19.62
N ASN A 444 22.76 15.66 18.76
CA ASN A 444 21.96 16.82 19.13
C ASN A 444 20.55 16.64 18.54
N LEU A 445 19.64 16.21 19.41
CA LEU A 445 18.28 15.84 19.06
C LEU A 445 17.29 16.98 19.33
N LYS A 446 17.79 18.21 19.55
CA LYS A 446 16.97 19.42 19.59
C LYS A 446 16.90 20.06 18.20
N GLY A 447 15.70 20.46 17.78
CA GLY A 447 15.45 21.05 16.46
C GLY A 447 15.00 20.01 15.43
N SER A 448 14.86 20.43 14.16
CA SER A 448 14.47 19.56 13.06
C SER A 448 15.13 20.05 11.76
N PRO A 449 15.92 19.24 11.05
CA PRO A 449 16.32 17.86 11.41
C PRO A 449 17.23 17.80 12.64
N HIS A 450 17.29 16.63 13.28
CA HIS A 450 18.30 16.33 14.30
C HIS A 450 19.72 16.33 13.69
N ASN A 451 20.72 16.76 14.46
CA ASN A 451 22.12 16.75 14.04
C ASN A 451 22.91 15.65 14.77
N ILE A 452 23.78 14.98 14.03
CA ILE A 452 24.69 13.95 14.53
C ILE A 452 26.07 14.21 13.93
N SER A 453 27.08 14.29 14.79
CA SER A 453 28.48 14.38 14.39
C SER A 453 29.26 13.15 14.84
N ILE A 454 30.31 12.81 14.09
CA ILE A 454 31.14 11.63 14.30
C ILE A 454 32.59 12.07 14.38
N ALA A 455 33.27 11.71 15.46
CA ALA A 455 34.71 11.86 15.61
C ALA A 455 35.38 10.47 15.66
N GLY A 456 36.52 10.32 14.99
CA GLY A 456 37.24 9.05 14.88
C GLY A 456 37.84 8.84 13.48
N PRO A 457 38.24 7.60 13.12
CA PRO A 457 38.67 7.26 11.78
C PRO A 457 37.63 7.64 10.71
N SER A 458 38.04 7.97 9.48
CA SER A 458 37.07 8.36 8.45
C SER A 458 36.13 7.19 8.09
N VAL A 459 34.82 7.40 8.19
CA VAL A 459 33.79 6.44 7.73
C VAL A 459 33.69 6.34 6.20
N ALA A 460 34.41 7.20 5.47
CA ALA A 460 34.55 7.16 4.01
C ALA A 460 35.79 6.36 3.55
N ASP A 461 36.72 6.05 4.44
CA ASP A 461 37.97 5.38 4.09
C ASP A 461 37.81 3.86 4.14
N ALA A 462 38.02 3.21 2.98
CA ALA A 462 37.99 1.76 2.82
C ALA A 462 39.00 1.01 3.70
N GLY A 463 40.09 1.64 4.11
CA GLY A 463 41.07 1.04 5.03
C GLY A 463 40.53 0.78 6.45
N ASN A 464 39.44 1.46 6.82
CA ASN A 464 38.81 1.34 8.14
C ASN A 464 37.75 0.24 8.24
N PHE A 465 37.45 -0.45 7.13
CA PHE A 465 36.40 -1.47 7.07
C PHE A 465 36.91 -2.80 6.51
N VAL A 466 36.20 -3.86 6.88
CA VAL A 466 36.37 -5.22 6.39
C VAL A 466 35.04 -5.76 5.87
N PHE A 467 35.08 -6.65 4.89
CA PHE A 467 33.87 -7.35 4.45
C PHE A 467 33.37 -8.30 5.53
N PHE A 468 32.05 -8.42 5.67
CA PHE A 468 31.42 -9.33 6.63
C PHE A 468 30.64 -10.43 5.93
N ASP A 469 29.55 -10.07 5.27
CA ASP A 469 28.67 -11.03 4.62
C ASP A 469 28.00 -10.50 3.34
N TYR A 470 27.56 -11.44 2.52
CA TYR A 470 26.69 -11.23 1.36
C TYR A 470 25.43 -12.07 1.53
N GLY A 471 24.26 -11.43 1.55
CA GLY A 471 22.97 -12.12 1.69
C GLY A 471 22.03 -11.80 0.52
N ASN A 472 21.09 -12.70 0.26
CA ASN A 472 19.90 -12.39 -0.53
C ASN A 472 18.67 -12.38 0.39
N GLY A 473 18.50 -11.29 1.14
CA GLY A 473 17.50 -11.18 2.22
C GLY A 473 16.10 -11.66 1.81
N THR A 474 15.70 -11.35 0.57
CA THR A 474 14.53 -11.95 -0.08
C THR A 474 14.87 -12.37 -1.52
N ASN A 475 14.48 -13.59 -1.89
CA ASN A 475 14.43 -14.04 -3.27
C ASN A 475 13.14 -14.84 -3.46
N GLN A 476 12.08 -14.20 -3.94
CA GLN A 476 10.72 -14.73 -3.94
C GLN A 476 10.16 -14.70 -5.36
N VAL A 477 9.31 -15.68 -5.67
CA VAL A 477 8.62 -15.78 -6.96
C VAL A 477 7.16 -16.12 -6.70
N PHE A 478 6.27 -15.35 -7.33
CA PHE A 478 4.83 -15.57 -7.35
C PHE A 478 4.38 -15.80 -8.78
N ASP A 479 3.58 -16.84 -8.98
CA ASP A 479 2.96 -17.22 -10.24
C ASP A 479 1.46 -17.43 -9.99
N ASP A 480 0.69 -16.41 -10.34
CA ASP A 480 -0.73 -16.34 -10.07
C ASP A 480 -1.53 -16.32 -11.38
N SER A 481 -2.72 -16.91 -11.35
CA SER A 481 -3.64 -16.88 -12.49
C SER A 481 -5.09 -16.93 -12.03
N GLY A 482 -6.00 -16.48 -12.88
CA GLY A 482 -7.42 -16.53 -12.59
C GLY A 482 -8.24 -16.44 -13.85
N TYR A 483 -9.47 -16.94 -13.78
CA TYR A 483 -10.45 -16.71 -14.83
C TYR A 483 -11.82 -16.49 -14.23
N ALA A 484 -12.65 -15.74 -14.94
CA ALA A 484 -14.02 -15.47 -14.55
C ALA A 484 -14.95 -15.54 -15.76
N ILE A 485 -16.17 -15.99 -15.53
CA ILE A 485 -17.31 -15.83 -16.44
C ILE A 485 -18.45 -15.19 -15.65
N GLN A 486 -19.03 -14.14 -16.21
CA GLN A 486 -20.17 -13.44 -15.66
C GLN A 486 -21.21 -13.26 -16.75
N THR A 487 -22.47 -13.51 -16.41
CA THR A 487 -23.60 -13.17 -17.27
C THR A 487 -24.63 -12.42 -16.44
N ASP A 488 -25.00 -11.25 -16.92
CA ASP A 488 -25.95 -10.33 -16.32
C ASP A 488 -27.14 -10.14 -17.25
N PHE A 489 -28.31 -9.99 -16.67
CA PHE A 489 -29.58 -9.77 -17.34
C PHE A 489 -30.20 -8.51 -16.75
N GLU A 490 -30.69 -7.63 -17.61
CA GLU A 490 -31.51 -6.49 -17.23
C GLU A 490 -32.86 -6.62 -17.94
N TYR A 491 -33.94 -6.69 -17.15
CA TYR A 491 -35.30 -6.75 -17.66
C TYR A 491 -36.07 -5.48 -17.26
N LYS A 492 -36.39 -4.64 -18.24
CA LYS A 492 -37.15 -3.41 -18.06
C LYS A 492 -38.61 -3.72 -17.74
N LEU A 493 -39.12 -3.06 -16.71
CA LEU A 493 -40.45 -3.21 -16.16
C LEU A 493 -41.22 -1.89 -16.31
N ASP A 494 -42.54 -2.00 -16.41
CA ASP A 494 -43.42 -0.84 -16.31
C ASP A 494 -43.83 -0.63 -14.85
N GLY A 495 -43.74 0.59 -14.33
CA GLY A 495 -44.23 0.97 -13.01
C GLY A 495 -43.13 1.39 -12.04
N PHE A 496 -43.39 1.24 -10.73
CA PHE A 496 -42.48 1.72 -9.68
C PHE A 496 -41.11 1.04 -9.72
N PHE A 497 -41.06 -0.29 -9.89
CA PHE A 497 -39.83 -0.96 -10.30
C PHE A 497 -39.73 -0.85 -11.81
N ASN A 498 -38.69 -0.20 -12.30
CA ASN A 498 -38.49 0.08 -13.71
C ASN A 498 -37.46 -0.86 -14.36
N ALA A 499 -36.63 -1.55 -13.57
CA ALA A 499 -35.80 -2.64 -14.05
C ALA A 499 -35.59 -3.73 -12.99
N LEU A 500 -35.47 -4.97 -13.45
CA LEU A 500 -35.01 -6.14 -12.67
C LEU A 500 -33.68 -6.61 -13.24
N LEU A 501 -32.62 -6.51 -12.42
CA LEU A 501 -31.29 -6.98 -12.76
C LEU A 501 -31.00 -8.28 -12.01
N PHE A 502 -30.45 -9.26 -12.69
CA PHE A 502 -29.98 -10.49 -12.07
C PHE A 502 -28.83 -11.08 -12.86
N GLY A 503 -27.94 -11.80 -12.19
CA GLY A 503 -26.77 -12.34 -12.84
C GLY A 503 -26.09 -13.43 -12.04
N ALA A 504 -25.21 -14.16 -12.72
CA ALA A 504 -24.41 -15.21 -12.12
C ALA A 504 -22.95 -15.04 -12.55
N ARG A 505 -22.04 -15.34 -11.63
CA ARG A 505 -20.60 -15.25 -11.85
C ARG A 505 -19.90 -16.47 -11.28
N PHE A 506 -19.05 -17.10 -12.08
CA PHE A 506 -18.07 -18.08 -11.61
C PHE A 506 -16.68 -17.51 -11.78
N ALA A 507 -15.80 -17.64 -10.78
CA ALA A 507 -14.41 -17.30 -10.94
C ALA A 507 -13.49 -18.15 -10.08
N THR A 508 -12.26 -18.31 -10.55
CA THR A 508 -11.18 -18.92 -9.78
C THR A 508 -9.97 -17.99 -9.73
N GLN A 509 -9.21 -18.08 -8.64
CA GLN A 509 -7.88 -17.52 -8.52
C GLN A 509 -6.95 -18.56 -7.91
N GLU A 510 -5.82 -18.81 -8.56
CA GLU A 510 -4.74 -19.66 -8.10
C GLU A 510 -3.48 -18.82 -7.84
N SER A 511 -2.75 -19.13 -6.77
CA SER A 511 -1.48 -18.51 -6.44
C SER A 511 -0.43 -19.56 -6.06
N ASN A 512 0.74 -19.47 -6.69
CA ASN A 512 1.92 -20.28 -6.41
C ASN A 512 3.03 -19.40 -5.87
N TYR A 513 3.61 -19.77 -4.74
CA TYR A 513 4.72 -19.04 -4.11
C TYR A 513 5.94 -19.94 -3.90
N HIS A 514 7.09 -19.45 -4.36
CA HIS A 514 8.40 -20.05 -4.21
C HIS A 514 9.39 -19.10 -3.56
N ASN A 515 10.40 -19.66 -2.88
CA ASN A 515 11.41 -18.90 -2.15
C ASN A 515 12.80 -19.50 -2.38
N TYR A 516 13.77 -18.64 -2.69
CA TYR A 516 15.18 -18.98 -2.96
C TYR A 516 16.14 -18.17 -2.05
N SER A 517 15.60 -17.58 -0.98
CA SER A 517 16.38 -16.81 0.00
C SER A 517 17.33 -17.73 0.79
N TYR A 518 18.53 -17.24 1.09
CA TYR A 518 19.53 -17.88 1.93
C TYR A 518 20.16 -16.89 2.93
N GLY A 519 20.68 -17.42 4.04
CA GLY A 519 21.37 -16.61 5.06
C GLY A 519 22.75 -16.12 4.61
N GLY A 520 23.24 -15.03 5.21
CA GLY A 520 24.49 -14.36 4.84
C GLY A 520 25.68 -15.32 4.64
N ARG A 521 26.37 -15.17 3.51
CA ARG A 521 27.60 -15.89 3.16
C ARG A 521 28.80 -15.06 3.59
N ALA A 522 29.69 -15.64 4.38
CA ALA A 522 30.83 -14.91 4.93
C ALA A 522 31.83 -14.52 3.83
N LEU A 523 32.22 -13.24 3.82
CA LEU A 523 33.16 -12.66 2.86
C LEU A 523 34.56 -12.54 3.48
N THR A 524 35.14 -13.68 3.81
CA THR A 524 36.42 -13.81 4.54
C THR A 524 37.45 -14.60 3.74
N THR A 525 38.71 -14.57 4.18
CA THR A 525 39.82 -15.26 3.49
C THR A 525 39.67 -16.78 3.43
N ASP A 526 38.83 -17.35 4.30
CA ASP A 526 38.57 -18.79 4.40
C ASP A 526 37.09 -19.18 4.13
N GLY A 527 36.22 -18.21 3.82
CA GLY A 527 34.79 -18.44 3.60
C GLY A 527 34.00 -18.81 4.88
N LEU A 528 34.62 -18.72 6.05
CA LEU A 528 34.02 -19.00 7.36
C LEU A 528 33.57 -17.70 8.05
N PRO A 529 32.66 -17.76 9.05
CA PRO A 529 32.24 -16.57 9.79
C PRO A 529 33.42 -15.71 10.26
N LEU A 530 33.25 -14.38 10.20
CA LEU A 530 34.28 -13.42 10.63
C LEU A 530 34.65 -13.69 12.10
N ARG A 531 35.93 -13.91 12.35
CA ARG A 531 36.44 -14.17 13.71
C ARG A 531 36.44 -12.88 14.52
N ALA A 532 36.30 -13.01 15.85
CA ALA A 532 36.29 -11.86 16.76
C ALA A 532 37.58 -11.02 16.70
N ASP A 533 38.73 -11.66 16.45
CA ASP A 533 40.03 -11.01 16.27
C ASP A 533 40.26 -10.50 14.84
N GLN A 534 39.30 -10.73 13.93
CA GLN A 534 39.37 -10.40 12.50
C GLN A 534 40.58 -11.00 11.77
N SER A 535 41.16 -12.11 12.26
CA SER A 535 42.32 -12.75 11.63
C SER A 535 42.04 -13.33 10.24
N ASN A 536 40.78 -13.59 9.88
CA ASN A 536 40.33 -14.02 8.56
C ASN A 536 39.62 -12.90 7.76
N ALA A 537 39.73 -11.65 8.20
CA ALA A 537 39.05 -10.53 7.55
C ALA A 537 39.72 -10.14 6.22
N ILE A 538 38.90 -9.66 5.29
CA ILE A 538 39.36 -9.06 4.03
C ILE A 538 39.11 -7.55 4.12
N SER A 539 40.13 -6.72 3.87
CA SER A 539 39.96 -5.27 3.91
C SER A 539 39.12 -4.78 2.75
N ALA A 540 38.23 -3.81 2.99
CA ALA A 540 37.47 -3.17 1.93
C ALA A 540 38.39 -2.37 0.96
N ALA A 541 39.56 -1.93 1.42
CA ALA A 541 40.56 -1.25 0.59
C ALA A 541 41.15 -2.15 -0.51
N ASP A 542 41.20 -3.47 -0.29
CA ASP A 542 41.73 -4.43 -1.25
C ASP A 542 40.79 -4.62 -2.47
N PHE A 543 39.52 -4.17 -2.36
CA PHE A 543 38.48 -4.30 -3.37
C PHE A 543 37.81 -2.97 -3.72
N ALA A 544 38.61 -1.94 -4.00
CA ALA A 544 38.12 -0.60 -4.38
C ALA A 544 37.18 -0.62 -5.62
N GLN A 545 37.25 -1.65 -6.46
CA GLN A 545 36.32 -1.85 -7.57
C GLN A 545 34.88 -2.14 -7.12
N LEU A 546 34.69 -2.74 -5.93
CA LEU A 546 33.37 -3.09 -5.38
C LEU A 546 32.76 -1.97 -4.54
N THR A 547 33.56 -1.02 -4.05
CA THR A 547 33.12 0.00 -3.08
C THR A 547 32.95 1.38 -3.69
N GLU A 548 32.01 2.16 -3.16
CA GLU A 548 31.77 3.56 -3.50
C GLU A 548 31.49 4.38 -2.23
N LEU A 549 31.47 5.71 -2.37
CA LEU A 549 30.96 6.60 -1.33
C LEU A 549 29.47 6.83 -1.56
N ALA A 550 28.68 6.75 -0.48
CA ALA A 550 27.32 7.25 -0.48
C ALA A 550 27.26 8.74 -0.87
N PRO A 551 26.12 9.23 -1.41
CA PRO A 551 25.98 10.63 -1.81
C PRO A 551 26.36 11.62 -0.70
N ARG A 552 27.04 12.70 -1.07
CA ARG A 552 27.62 13.67 -0.13
C ARG A 552 26.65 14.74 0.35
N ASP A 553 25.58 14.97 -0.39
CA ASP A 553 24.54 15.97 -0.16
C ASP A 553 23.38 15.44 0.70
N TRP A 554 23.67 14.48 1.57
CA TRP A 554 22.67 13.77 2.37
C TRP A 554 21.78 14.74 3.17
N VAL A 555 20.45 14.52 3.11
CA VAL A 555 19.43 15.40 3.71
C VAL A 555 19.65 16.89 3.32
N ARG A 556 20.12 17.16 2.09
CA ARG A 556 20.52 18.48 1.58
C ARG A 556 21.59 19.19 2.43
N ASN A 557 22.58 18.46 2.92
CA ASN A 557 23.66 18.98 3.78
C ASN A 557 23.17 19.59 5.11
N LYS A 558 22.00 19.18 5.62
CA LYS A 558 21.46 19.70 6.89
C LYS A 558 22.03 18.99 8.14
N THR A 559 22.95 18.06 7.96
CA THR A 559 23.57 17.22 9.01
C THR A 559 25.09 17.18 8.83
N ASP A 560 25.85 16.92 9.90
CA ASP A 560 27.32 17.02 9.90
C ASP A 560 28.06 15.85 9.19
N PHE A 561 27.36 15.04 8.38
CA PHE A 561 27.96 13.98 7.55
C PHE A 561 28.59 14.53 6.25
N ALA A 562 29.44 15.54 6.38
CA ALA A 562 30.11 16.18 5.26
C ALA A 562 31.16 15.23 4.64
N GLY A 563 30.79 14.49 3.59
CA GLY A 563 31.75 13.67 2.81
C GLY A 563 31.27 12.33 2.30
N GLY A 564 30.09 11.86 2.74
CA GLY A 564 29.56 10.52 2.46
C GLY A 564 30.21 9.44 3.35
N TYR A 565 29.75 8.20 3.22
CA TYR A 565 30.29 7.03 3.92
C TYR A 565 30.52 5.89 2.93
N LEU A 566 31.47 5.01 3.25
CA LEU A 566 31.81 3.88 2.41
C LEU A 566 30.67 2.87 2.37
N VAL A 567 30.34 2.39 1.17
CA VAL A 567 29.42 1.28 0.94
C VAL A 567 29.94 0.36 -0.17
N VAL A 568 29.33 -0.80 -0.33
CA VAL A 568 29.48 -1.59 -1.57
C VAL A 568 28.53 -1.02 -2.61
N LYS A 569 28.98 -0.94 -3.86
CA LYS A 569 28.18 -0.44 -4.98
C LYS A 569 26.92 -1.30 -5.14
N PRO A 570 25.69 -0.76 -5.01
CA PRO A 570 24.47 -1.55 -5.24
C PRO A 570 24.45 -2.19 -6.64
N SER A 571 25.02 -1.52 -7.63
CA SER A 571 25.09 -2.00 -9.03
C SER A 571 25.87 -3.31 -9.22
N VAL A 572 26.72 -3.71 -8.27
CA VAL A 572 27.49 -4.97 -8.39
C VAL A 572 26.81 -6.17 -7.72
N LEU A 573 25.72 -5.96 -6.98
CA LEU A 573 25.12 -6.97 -6.10
C LEU A 573 24.32 -8.03 -6.85
N HIS A 574 23.63 -7.67 -7.95
CA HIS A 574 22.93 -8.65 -8.77
C HIS A 574 23.84 -9.40 -9.75
N GLY A 575 25.01 -8.84 -10.06
CA GLY A 575 26.02 -9.42 -10.96
C GLY A 575 26.86 -10.52 -10.33
N SER A 576 27.93 -10.91 -11.03
CA SER A 576 28.88 -11.92 -10.54
C SER A 576 30.04 -11.33 -9.72
N ALA A 577 30.20 -10.01 -9.70
CA ALA A 577 31.40 -9.36 -9.17
C ALA A 577 31.72 -9.72 -7.71
N VAL A 578 30.70 -9.76 -6.83
CA VAL A 578 30.90 -10.19 -5.43
C VAL A 578 31.31 -11.65 -5.37
N ARG A 579 30.55 -12.55 -6.03
CA ARG A 579 30.89 -13.98 -6.09
C ARG A 579 32.32 -14.23 -6.59
N ASP A 580 32.69 -13.58 -7.69
CA ASP A 580 34.00 -13.78 -8.34
C ASP A 580 35.14 -13.21 -7.49
N SER A 581 34.86 -12.18 -6.67
CA SER A 581 35.80 -11.61 -5.70
C SER A 581 35.97 -12.46 -4.44
N PHE A 582 34.94 -13.24 -4.07
CA PHE A 582 34.91 -14.07 -2.87
C PHE A 582 34.55 -15.54 -3.20
N PRO A 583 35.42 -16.27 -3.93
CA PRO A 583 35.11 -17.62 -4.41
C PRO A 583 34.90 -18.65 -3.29
N LEU A 584 35.49 -18.41 -2.10
CA LEU A 584 35.34 -19.28 -0.93
C LEU A 584 34.03 -19.06 -0.17
N ALA A 585 33.29 -17.99 -0.45
CA ALA A 585 32.01 -17.68 0.22
C ALA A 585 30.87 -18.64 -0.18
N GLY A 586 31.05 -19.44 -1.24
CA GLY A 586 30.04 -20.39 -1.71
C GLY A 586 28.79 -19.72 -2.30
N ILE A 587 28.92 -18.50 -2.81
CA ILE A 587 27.84 -17.77 -3.46
C ILE A 587 27.50 -18.44 -4.79
N GLN A 588 26.25 -18.89 -4.94
CA GLN A 588 25.76 -19.55 -6.14
C GLN A 588 25.41 -18.52 -7.23
N ALA A 589 25.40 -18.95 -8.50
CA ALA A 589 24.92 -18.13 -9.61
C ALA A 589 23.39 -17.94 -9.50
N ASN A 590 22.87 -16.81 -10.02
CA ASN A 590 21.47 -16.42 -9.88
C ASN A 590 20.47 -17.50 -10.35
N GLY A 591 20.75 -18.16 -11.49
CA GLY A 591 19.91 -19.24 -12.01
C GLY A 591 20.17 -20.63 -11.39
N SER A 592 20.95 -20.70 -10.30
CA SER A 592 21.35 -21.97 -9.68
C SER A 592 21.03 -22.02 -8.18
N LEU A 593 20.26 -21.05 -7.67
CA LEU A 593 19.82 -21.04 -6.29
C LEU A 593 18.90 -22.21 -6.02
N ALA A 594 19.18 -22.95 -4.95
CA ALA A 594 18.29 -24.01 -4.48
C ALA A 594 17.03 -23.41 -3.85
N GLU A 595 15.86 -23.95 -4.20
CA GLU A 595 14.62 -23.55 -3.58
C GLU A 595 14.60 -23.94 -2.09
N ASN A 596 14.17 -23.00 -1.25
CA ASN A 596 13.74 -23.28 0.10
C ASN A 596 12.34 -23.92 0.07
N VAL A 597 12.32 -25.24 -0.15
CA VAL A 597 11.08 -26.01 -0.33
C VAL A 597 10.13 -25.85 0.86
N THR A 598 10.62 -25.63 2.09
CA THR A 598 9.79 -25.47 3.30
C THR A 598 9.08 -24.12 3.37
N SER A 599 9.30 -23.23 2.40
CA SER A 599 8.55 -21.99 2.22
C SER A 599 7.52 -22.08 1.09
N ARG A 600 7.49 -23.17 0.32
CA ARG A 600 6.60 -23.31 -0.84
C ARG A 600 5.14 -23.34 -0.41
N ARG A 601 4.32 -22.50 -1.05
CA ARG A 601 2.89 -22.38 -0.79
C ARG A 601 2.10 -22.43 -2.09
N TRP A 602 0.90 -22.97 -2.02
CA TRP A 602 -0.09 -22.99 -3.10
C TRP A 602 -1.46 -22.71 -2.51
N ALA A 603 -2.26 -21.90 -3.19
CA ALA A 603 -3.63 -21.61 -2.81
C ALA A 603 -4.50 -21.49 -4.05
N GLN A 604 -5.74 -21.98 -3.97
CA GLN A 604 -6.77 -21.80 -4.98
C GLN A 604 -8.08 -21.43 -4.29
N GLU A 605 -8.78 -20.45 -4.83
CA GLU A 605 -10.13 -20.05 -4.42
C GLU A 605 -11.06 -20.12 -5.62
N ASP A 606 -12.13 -20.90 -5.50
CA ASP A 606 -13.23 -20.97 -6.47
C ASP A 606 -14.44 -20.26 -5.88
N THR A 607 -15.07 -19.36 -6.64
CA THR A 607 -16.24 -18.58 -6.22
C THR A 607 -17.40 -18.75 -7.20
N LEU A 608 -18.59 -18.99 -6.67
CA LEU A 608 -19.85 -18.93 -7.42
C LEU A 608 -20.74 -17.88 -6.76
N ALA A 609 -21.11 -16.86 -7.51
CA ALA A 609 -21.97 -15.79 -7.04
C ALA A 609 -23.22 -15.67 -7.90
N ALA A 610 -24.33 -15.29 -7.27
CA ALA A 610 -25.55 -14.88 -7.94
C ALA A 610 -26.11 -13.64 -7.26
N TYR A 611 -26.78 -12.77 -8.01
CA TYR A 611 -27.48 -11.62 -7.45
C TYR A 611 -28.84 -11.40 -8.10
N VAL A 612 -29.70 -10.70 -7.37
CA VAL A 612 -30.94 -10.12 -7.88
C VAL A 612 -31.11 -8.73 -7.29
N MET A 613 -31.52 -7.77 -8.12
CA MET A 613 -31.67 -6.38 -7.76
C MET A 613 -32.82 -5.75 -8.54
N GLY A 614 -33.68 -4.99 -7.87
CA GLY A 614 -34.68 -4.15 -8.53
C GLY A 614 -34.24 -2.70 -8.51
N GLU A 615 -34.27 -2.04 -9.66
CA GLU A 615 -34.22 -0.59 -9.76
C GLU A 615 -35.64 -0.04 -9.70
N PHE A 616 -35.81 1.07 -9.01
CA PHE A 616 -37.10 1.70 -8.83
C PHE A 616 -37.01 3.21 -9.03
N ALA A 617 -38.12 3.78 -9.51
CA ALA A 617 -38.33 5.22 -9.61
C ALA A 617 -39.82 5.54 -9.43
N THR A 618 -40.13 6.68 -8.82
CA THR A 618 -41.50 7.24 -8.88
C THR A 618 -41.80 7.76 -10.28
N GLU A 619 -43.07 7.90 -10.65
CA GLU A 619 -43.47 8.40 -11.98
C GLU A 619 -42.88 9.78 -12.33
N ASN A 620 -42.59 10.61 -11.33
CA ASN A 620 -41.94 11.91 -11.49
C ASN A 620 -40.42 11.88 -11.24
N GLU A 621 -39.84 10.69 -11.10
CA GLU A 621 -38.41 10.41 -10.84
C GLU A 621 -37.80 11.05 -9.59
N ARG A 622 -38.62 11.75 -8.78
CA ARG A 622 -38.18 12.40 -7.54
C ARG A 622 -37.65 11.44 -6.49
N VAL A 623 -38.07 10.19 -6.51
CA VAL A 623 -37.49 9.14 -5.67
C VAL A 623 -37.04 8.04 -6.61
N ARG A 624 -35.75 7.73 -6.60
CA ARG A 624 -35.14 6.66 -7.39
C ARG A 624 -34.13 5.88 -6.57
N GLY A 625 -33.83 4.65 -6.96
CA GLY A 625 -32.89 3.84 -6.22
C GLY A 625 -32.82 2.40 -6.68
N ASN A 626 -32.12 1.59 -5.89
CA ASN A 626 -32.01 0.15 -6.10
C ASN A 626 -32.06 -0.61 -4.77
N ILE A 627 -32.58 -1.83 -4.82
CA ILE A 627 -32.56 -2.78 -3.70
C ILE A 627 -32.19 -4.15 -4.25
N GLY A 628 -31.23 -4.83 -3.62
CA GLY A 628 -30.78 -6.12 -4.11
C GLY A 628 -30.00 -6.91 -3.09
N VAL A 629 -29.76 -8.19 -3.43
CA VAL A 629 -28.95 -9.11 -2.63
C VAL A 629 -28.04 -9.90 -3.54
N ARG A 630 -26.79 -10.08 -3.11
CA ARG A 630 -25.80 -10.97 -3.73
C ARG A 630 -25.49 -12.10 -2.77
N VAL A 631 -25.41 -13.32 -3.27
CA VAL A 631 -24.98 -14.50 -2.51
C VAL A 631 -23.72 -15.05 -3.16
N ILE A 632 -22.69 -15.33 -2.37
CA ILE A 632 -21.45 -15.94 -2.85
C ILE A 632 -21.16 -17.21 -2.07
N ASP A 633 -20.88 -18.30 -2.78
CA ASP A 633 -20.29 -19.52 -2.26
C ASP A 633 -18.80 -19.55 -2.66
N ALA A 634 -17.92 -19.65 -1.68
CA ALA A 634 -16.47 -19.62 -1.87
C ALA A 634 -15.83 -20.88 -1.29
N ASP A 635 -15.13 -21.64 -2.13
CA ASP A 635 -14.35 -22.82 -1.78
C ASP A 635 -12.86 -22.50 -1.87
N VAL A 636 -12.12 -22.64 -0.77
CA VAL A 636 -10.68 -22.38 -0.69
C VAL A 636 -9.93 -23.67 -0.45
N SER A 637 -8.88 -23.92 -1.23
CA SER A 637 -7.93 -25.02 -1.05
C SER A 637 -6.51 -24.47 -0.93
N THR A 638 -5.76 -24.93 0.08
CA THR A 638 -4.40 -24.45 0.34
C THR A 638 -3.46 -25.60 0.65
N ARG A 639 -2.19 -25.40 0.30
CA ARG A 639 -1.09 -26.33 0.58
C ARG A 639 0.17 -25.58 0.98
N ALA A 640 0.85 -26.04 2.02
CA ALA A 640 2.18 -25.58 2.42
C ALA A 640 3.11 -26.77 2.61
N MET A 641 4.41 -26.58 2.37
CA MET A 641 5.44 -27.56 2.72
C MET A 641 6.03 -27.21 4.08
N VAL A 642 6.10 -28.17 5.01
CA VAL A 642 6.58 -27.95 6.39
C VAL A 642 7.63 -28.99 6.78
N ILE A 643 8.44 -28.68 7.79
CA ILE A 643 9.39 -29.63 8.38
C ILE A 643 8.67 -30.40 9.48
N ASP A 644 8.46 -31.70 9.28
CA ASP A 644 7.99 -32.63 10.30
C ASP A 644 9.19 -33.28 11.00
N ALA A 645 9.34 -33.01 12.28
CA ALA A 645 10.36 -33.57 13.16
C ALA A 645 9.77 -34.51 14.24
N SER A 646 8.47 -34.82 14.19
CA SER A 646 7.78 -35.63 15.20
C SER A 646 8.36 -37.03 15.37
N GLY A 647 8.89 -37.62 14.29
CA GLY A 647 9.54 -38.94 14.27
C GLY A 647 11.03 -38.94 14.63
N GLY A 648 11.59 -37.82 15.09
CA GLY A 648 13.02 -37.68 15.45
C GLY A 648 13.98 -37.51 14.25
N THR A 649 13.52 -37.78 13.02
CA THR A 649 14.23 -37.41 11.77
C THR A 649 13.39 -36.38 11.03
N SER A 650 13.96 -35.21 10.73
CA SER A 650 13.26 -34.15 10.00
C SER A 650 12.97 -34.56 8.56
N GLN A 651 11.71 -34.46 8.14
CA GLN A 651 11.27 -34.70 6.77
C GLN A 651 10.39 -33.54 6.28
N ILE A 652 10.44 -33.27 4.98
CA ILE A 652 9.57 -32.25 4.38
C ILE A 652 8.27 -32.90 3.94
N VAL A 653 7.14 -32.44 4.49
CA VAL A 653 5.81 -32.98 4.20
C VAL A 653 4.86 -31.88 3.73
N ALA A 654 3.83 -32.25 2.97
CA ALA A 654 2.79 -31.32 2.55
C ALA A 654 1.66 -31.27 3.58
N GLN A 655 1.29 -30.07 4.00
CA GLN A 655 0.12 -29.81 4.82
C GLN A 655 -0.96 -29.14 3.95
N ASN A 656 -2.15 -29.73 3.95
CA ASN A 656 -3.28 -29.25 3.15
C ASN A 656 -4.40 -28.78 4.07
N ALA A 657 -5.13 -27.75 3.65
CA ALA A 657 -6.35 -27.32 4.30
C ALA A 657 -7.37 -26.86 3.26
N SER A 658 -8.65 -27.01 3.59
CA SER A 658 -9.76 -26.57 2.76
C SER A 658 -10.86 -25.95 3.61
N THR A 659 -11.43 -24.85 3.16
CA THR A 659 -12.55 -24.17 3.82
C THR A 659 -13.59 -23.76 2.79
N SER A 660 -14.84 -23.62 3.24
CA SER A 660 -15.94 -23.16 2.41
C SER A 660 -16.77 -22.14 3.19
N ASN A 661 -17.23 -21.08 2.55
CA ASN A 661 -18.06 -20.06 3.18
C ASN A 661 -19.15 -19.55 2.23
N VAL A 662 -20.32 -19.26 2.79
CA VAL A 662 -21.43 -18.63 2.06
C VAL A 662 -21.70 -17.26 2.64
N ASP A 663 -21.56 -16.24 1.81
CA ASP A 663 -21.77 -14.83 2.15
C ASP A 663 -23.06 -14.31 1.52
N VAL A 664 -23.85 -13.56 2.28
CA VAL A 664 -25.09 -12.91 1.81
C VAL A 664 -24.97 -11.40 2.01
N LEU A 665 -25.00 -10.66 0.90
CA LEU A 665 -24.67 -9.24 0.82
C LEU A 665 -25.88 -8.43 0.31
N PRO A 666 -26.79 -8.00 1.19
CA PRO A 666 -27.85 -7.06 0.83
C PRO A 666 -27.31 -5.65 0.53
N SER A 667 -28.06 -4.91 -0.29
CA SER A 667 -27.81 -3.51 -0.61
C SER A 667 -29.12 -2.76 -0.85
N LEU A 668 -29.15 -1.49 -0.46
CA LEU A 668 -30.24 -0.55 -0.68
C LEU A 668 -29.65 0.83 -0.92
N ASN A 669 -29.97 1.45 -2.05
CA ASN A 669 -29.65 2.85 -2.31
C ASN A 669 -30.91 3.60 -2.69
N ILE A 670 -31.08 4.81 -2.13
CA ILE A 670 -32.23 5.68 -2.37
C ILE A 670 -31.73 7.09 -2.60
N THR A 671 -32.22 7.73 -3.64
CA THR A 671 -32.01 9.15 -3.94
C THR A 671 -33.35 9.85 -4.02
N ILE A 672 -33.46 10.98 -3.33
CA ILE A 672 -34.65 11.82 -3.26
C ILE A 672 -34.29 13.21 -3.75
N ASP A 673 -34.89 13.65 -4.84
CA ASP A 673 -34.79 15.02 -5.33
C ASP A 673 -35.74 15.89 -4.50
N LEU A 674 -35.19 16.59 -3.51
CA LEU A 674 -35.92 17.55 -2.68
C LEU A 674 -36.31 18.79 -3.50
N GLN A 675 -35.45 19.17 -4.45
CA GLN A 675 -35.65 20.18 -5.50
C GLN A 675 -34.85 19.75 -6.74
N ASP A 676 -35.06 20.41 -7.88
CA ASP A 676 -34.37 20.09 -9.14
C ASP A 676 -32.83 20.24 -9.04
N ASP A 677 -32.34 21.02 -8.07
CA ASP A 677 -30.92 21.23 -7.79
C ASP A 677 -30.46 20.62 -6.46
N LEU A 678 -31.34 19.98 -5.66
CA LEU A 678 -31.04 19.54 -4.29
C LEU A 678 -31.48 18.08 -4.08
N LEU A 679 -30.51 17.21 -3.81
CA LEU A 679 -30.70 15.77 -3.65
C LEU A 679 -30.32 15.32 -2.24
N LEU A 680 -31.11 14.41 -1.69
CA LEU A 680 -30.81 13.64 -0.48
C LEU A 680 -30.57 12.19 -0.89
N ARG A 681 -29.45 11.60 -0.49
CA ARG A 681 -29.15 10.18 -0.73
C ARG A 681 -29.02 9.41 0.56
N PHE A 682 -29.49 8.18 0.53
CA PHE A 682 -29.31 7.17 1.56
C PHE A 682 -28.74 5.90 0.93
N GLY A 683 -27.76 5.28 1.59
CA GLY A 683 -27.17 4.02 1.20
C GLY A 683 -27.04 3.07 2.39
N TYR A 684 -27.35 1.80 2.16
CA TYR A 684 -27.00 0.67 3.02
C TYR A 684 -26.39 -0.43 2.16
N SER A 685 -25.28 -1.03 2.62
CA SER A 685 -24.78 -2.27 2.05
C SER A 685 -24.04 -3.11 3.08
N LYS A 686 -24.08 -4.42 2.90
CA LYS A 686 -23.17 -5.34 3.55
C LYS A 686 -22.07 -5.76 2.58
N GLY A 687 -20.82 -5.59 2.97
CA GLY A 687 -19.64 -5.93 2.15
C GLY A 687 -18.71 -6.92 2.85
N ILE A 688 -17.79 -7.51 2.09
CA ILE A 688 -16.73 -8.38 2.62
C ILE A 688 -15.35 -8.06 2.05
N THR A 689 -14.30 -8.31 2.84
CA THR A 689 -12.90 -8.38 2.39
C THR A 689 -12.30 -9.71 2.80
N ARG A 690 -11.92 -10.53 1.82
CA ARG A 690 -11.32 -11.85 2.08
C ARG A 690 -9.87 -11.72 2.53
N PRO A 691 -9.37 -12.60 3.43
CA PRO A 691 -7.97 -12.63 3.79
C PRO A 691 -7.08 -12.94 2.57
N ASN A 692 -5.91 -12.33 2.47
CA ASN A 692 -4.94 -12.63 1.40
C ASN A 692 -4.60 -14.12 1.35
N LEU A 693 -4.38 -14.66 0.15
CA LEU A 693 -4.13 -16.09 -0.08
C LEU A 693 -2.92 -16.62 0.72
N GLY A 694 -1.91 -15.77 0.97
CA GLY A 694 -0.76 -16.12 1.82
C GLY A 694 -1.08 -16.26 3.32
N ALA A 695 -2.09 -15.57 3.85
CA ALA A 695 -2.47 -15.57 5.26
C ALA A 695 -3.22 -16.86 5.66
N ILE A 696 -3.96 -17.42 4.71
CA ILE A 696 -4.70 -18.69 4.85
C ILE A 696 -3.84 -19.93 4.57
N SER A 697 -2.54 -19.74 4.36
CA SER A 697 -1.58 -20.84 4.21
C SER A 697 -1.53 -21.71 5.47
N PRO A 698 -1.59 -23.06 5.36
CA PRO A 698 -1.52 -23.96 6.50
C PRO A 698 -0.06 -24.22 6.93
N THR A 699 0.81 -23.21 6.82
CA THR A 699 2.21 -23.28 7.27
C THR A 699 2.27 -23.43 8.78
N ILE A 700 3.23 -24.20 9.29
CA ILE A 700 3.61 -24.21 10.69
C ILE A 700 5.11 -24.49 10.82
N SER A 701 5.75 -23.75 11.72
CA SER A 701 7.17 -23.89 12.02
C SER A 701 7.39 -23.64 13.51
N VAL A 702 8.28 -24.42 14.12
CA VAL A 702 8.65 -24.29 15.53
C VAL A 702 10.15 -24.36 15.68
N ASP A 703 10.67 -23.59 16.62
CA ASP A 703 12.03 -23.70 17.13
C ASP A 703 12.02 -24.55 18.41
N GLN A 704 12.60 -25.75 18.31
CA GLN A 704 12.69 -26.71 19.41
C GLN A 704 13.63 -26.26 20.53
N THR A 705 14.44 -25.22 20.30
CA THR A 705 15.37 -24.65 21.28
C THR A 705 14.68 -23.65 22.19
N THR A 706 13.89 -22.75 21.59
CA THR A 706 13.19 -21.67 22.30
C THR A 706 11.76 -22.04 22.70
N GLY A 707 11.20 -23.11 22.14
CA GLY A 707 9.82 -23.52 22.37
C GLY A 707 8.80 -22.58 21.75
N LYS A 708 9.20 -21.77 20.77
CA LYS A 708 8.36 -20.78 20.08
C LYS A 708 8.19 -21.12 18.61
N GLY A 709 7.13 -20.65 17.99
CA GLY A 709 6.87 -20.90 16.59
C GLY A 709 5.81 -19.98 15.99
N GLY A 710 5.59 -20.15 14.69
CA GLY A 710 4.58 -19.45 13.93
C GLY A 710 3.75 -20.42 13.10
N ALA A 711 2.46 -20.15 13.01
CA ALA A 711 1.53 -20.90 12.17
C ALA A 711 0.61 -19.96 11.39
N GLY A 712 0.31 -20.32 10.15
CA GLY A 712 -0.77 -19.69 9.40
C GLY A 712 -2.14 -20.17 9.87
N ASN A 713 -3.20 -19.63 9.27
CA ASN A 713 -4.56 -19.98 9.66
C ASN A 713 -5.49 -20.12 8.43
N PRO A 714 -5.71 -21.35 7.94
CA PRO A 714 -6.62 -21.59 6.82
C PRO A 714 -8.09 -21.32 7.14
N ASN A 715 -8.44 -21.17 8.43
CA ASN A 715 -9.80 -20.93 8.90
C ASN A 715 -10.14 -19.44 9.08
N LEU A 716 -9.27 -18.53 8.63
CA LEU A 716 -9.59 -17.10 8.66
C LEU A 716 -10.85 -16.83 7.83
N LYS A 717 -11.81 -16.16 8.47
CA LYS A 717 -13.02 -15.69 7.80
C LYS A 717 -12.78 -14.33 7.15
N PRO A 718 -13.56 -13.96 6.12
CA PRO A 718 -13.59 -12.60 5.60
C PRO A 718 -13.91 -11.58 6.71
N LEU A 719 -13.37 -10.37 6.54
CA LEU A 719 -13.91 -9.20 7.22
C LEU A 719 -15.30 -8.92 6.65
N GLU A 720 -16.28 -8.64 7.50
CA GLU A 720 -17.63 -8.22 7.11
C GLU A 720 -17.84 -6.76 7.53
N ALA A 721 -18.57 -5.98 6.74
CA ALA A 721 -18.92 -4.61 7.11
C ALA A 721 -20.36 -4.25 6.73
N ASP A 722 -21.11 -3.75 7.70
CA ASP A 722 -22.40 -3.08 7.49
C ASP A 722 -22.16 -1.58 7.35
N SER A 723 -22.42 -1.05 6.15
CA SER A 723 -22.17 0.34 5.78
C SER A 723 -23.47 1.11 5.65
N TYR A 724 -23.53 2.29 6.26
CA TYR A 724 -24.64 3.24 6.20
C TYR A 724 -24.13 4.61 5.75
N ASP A 725 -24.86 5.22 4.82
CA ASP A 725 -24.50 6.49 4.18
C ASP A 725 -25.71 7.41 4.10
N ILE A 726 -25.53 8.68 4.44
CA ILE A 726 -26.49 9.76 4.18
C ILE A 726 -25.74 10.94 3.58
N SER A 727 -26.23 11.51 2.48
CA SER A 727 -25.65 12.72 1.90
C SER A 727 -26.70 13.70 1.41
N LEU A 728 -26.36 14.99 1.50
CA LEU A 728 -27.12 16.11 0.93
C LEU A 728 -26.24 16.80 -0.10
N GLU A 729 -26.72 16.89 -1.33
CA GLU A 729 -25.97 17.38 -2.49
C GLU A 729 -26.76 18.48 -3.19
N ARG A 730 -26.12 19.60 -3.50
CA ARG A 730 -26.71 20.71 -4.25
C ARG A 730 -25.90 21.04 -5.50
N TYR A 731 -26.53 21.09 -6.66
CA TYR A 731 -25.92 21.31 -7.97
C TYR A 731 -26.38 22.66 -8.54
N PHE A 732 -25.54 23.69 -8.42
CA PHE A 732 -25.88 25.06 -8.83
C PHE A 732 -25.78 25.27 -10.35
N SER A 733 -24.92 24.50 -11.01
CA SER A 733 -24.71 24.49 -12.46
C SER A 733 -24.03 23.16 -12.84
N PRO A 734 -23.86 22.84 -14.14
CA PRO A 734 -23.17 21.62 -14.55
C PRO A 734 -21.75 21.48 -13.99
N THR A 735 -21.05 22.60 -13.75
CA THR A 735 -19.68 22.62 -13.22
C THR A 735 -19.59 22.94 -11.72
N SER A 736 -20.70 23.29 -11.06
CA SER A 736 -20.68 23.76 -9.67
C SER A 736 -21.62 22.97 -8.76
N TYR A 737 -21.08 22.40 -7.69
CA TYR A 737 -21.86 21.68 -6.67
C TYR A 737 -21.26 21.83 -5.27
N ALA A 738 -22.07 21.54 -4.25
CA ALA A 738 -21.62 21.34 -2.88
C ALA A 738 -22.33 20.12 -2.27
N ALA A 739 -21.60 19.32 -1.49
CA ALA A 739 -22.11 18.11 -0.87
C ALA A 739 -21.57 17.93 0.55
N ILE A 740 -22.43 17.43 1.43
CA ILE A 740 -22.10 16.93 2.76
C ILE A 740 -22.58 15.49 2.88
N ALA A 741 -21.73 14.60 3.38
CA ALA A 741 -22.06 13.21 3.62
C ALA A 741 -21.62 12.78 5.02
N VAL A 742 -22.37 11.87 5.62
CA VAL A 742 -22.06 11.21 6.89
C VAL A 742 -22.13 9.71 6.65
N PHE A 743 -21.15 8.98 7.17
CA PHE A 743 -21.09 7.54 7.03
C PHE A 743 -20.80 6.83 8.35
N ASN A 744 -21.33 5.61 8.48
CA ASN A 744 -21.05 4.68 9.56
C ASN A 744 -20.77 3.30 8.97
N LYS A 745 -19.62 2.72 9.31
CA LYS A 745 -19.27 1.32 8.99
C LYS A 745 -19.02 0.57 10.28
N ASP A 746 -19.82 -0.44 10.56
CA ASP A 746 -19.58 -1.41 11.63
C ASP A 746 -18.92 -2.65 11.02
N ILE A 747 -17.77 -3.07 11.56
CA ILE A 747 -16.85 -3.99 10.90
C ILE A 747 -16.52 -5.16 11.82
N ASP A 748 -16.73 -6.38 11.33
CA ASP A 748 -16.49 -7.61 12.06
C ASP A 748 -15.32 -8.40 11.49
N GLY A 749 -14.59 -9.08 12.37
CA GLY A 749 -13.60 -10.09 11.96
C GLY A 749 -12.23 -9.54 11.58
N PHE A 750 -11.78 -8.43 12.18
CA PHE A 750 -10.40 -7.93 12.03
C PHE A 750 -9.37 -9.03 12.27
N ILE A 751 -8.29 -9.06 11.49
CA ILE A 751 -7.30 -10.14 11.58
C ILE A 751 -6.13 -9.67 12.45
N ASN A 752 -5.91 -10.38 13.55
CA ASN A 752 -4.88 -10.07 14.53
C ASN A 752 -3.97 -11.27 14.80
N SER A 753 -2.69 -11.01 15.05
CA SER A 753 -1.75 -12.06 15.49
C SER A 753 -1.94 -12.33 16.98
N VAL A 754 -2.12 -13.60 17.33
CA VAL A 754 -2.33 -14.07 18.70
C VAL A 754 -1.30 -15.14 19.02
N GLU A 755 -0.66 -15.02 20.18
CA GLU A 755 0.21 -16.06 20.73
C GLU A 755 -0.59 -16.98 21.64
N SER A 756 -0.51 -18.29 21.43
CA SER A 756 -1.17 -19.26 22.30
C SER A 756 -0.34 -20.54 22.48
N CYS A 757 -0.52 -21.23 23.61
CA CYS A 757 0.17 -22.49 23.88
C CYS A 757 -0.52 -23.64 23.15
N GLU A 758 0.17 -24.21 22.17
CA GLU A 758 -0.37 -25.27 21.31
C GLU A 758 0.50 -26.53 21.35
N THR A 759 -0.14 -27.69 21.29
CA THR A 759 0.55 -28.93 20.97
C THR A 759 0.68 -29.02 19.45
N VAL A 760 1.90 -29.12 18.96
CA VAL A 760 2.19 -29.10 17.52
C VAL A 760 2.44 -30.52 17.03
N SER A 761 1.65 -30.99 16.07
CA SER A 761 1.75 -32.37 15.56
C SER A 761 3.02 -32.67 14.77
N ILE A 762 3.65 -31.64 14.19
CA ILE A 762 4.88 -31.76 13.38
C ILE A 762 6.17 -31.74 14.21
N ALA A 763 6.07 -31.70 15.54
CA ALA A 763 7.22 -31.61 16.43
C ALA A 763 7.03 -32.47 17.69
N PRO A 764 8.11 -32.98 18.29
CA PRO A 764 8.02 -33.64 19.58
C PRO A 764 7.59 -32.63 20.66
N ALA A 765 7.10 -33.13 21.80
CA ALA A 765 6.82 -32.29 22.96
C ALA A 765 8.03 -31.43 23.33
N TYR A 766 7.81 -30.16 23.60
CA TYR A 766 8.87 -29.23 23.97
C TYR A 766 9.51 -29.67 25.30
N THR A 767 10.82 -29.86 25.27
CA THR A 767 11.64 -30.27 26.42
C THR A 767 12.85 -29.35 26.62
N GLY A 768 12.87 -28.20 25.93
CA GLY A 768 13.96 -27.25 25.99
C GLY A 768 14.09 -26.59 27.37
N VAL A 769 15.28 -26.04 27.63
CA VAL A 769 15.62 -25.40 28.92
C VAL A 769 15.20 -23.93 29.00
N ILE A 770 14.77 -23.34 27.87
CA ILE A 770 14.29 -21.96 27.80
C ILE A 770 12.81 -21.94 28.18
N ASP A 771 12.42 -21.13 29.16
CA ASP A 771 11.00 -20.96 29.47
C ASP A 771 10.28 -20.31 28.29
N ASN A 772 9.28 -21.01 27.75
CA ASN A 772 8.43 -20.54 26.66
C ASN A 772 7.04 -20.11 27.15
N TYR A 773 6.83 -20.06 28.48
CA TYR A 773 5.58 -19.69 29.15
C TYR A 773 4.42 -20.68 28.93
N CYS A 774 4.70 -21.87 28.38
CA CYS A 774 3.71 -22.90 28.12
C CYS A 774 3.91 -24.15 28.98
N SER A 775 2.81 -24.75 29.42
CA SER A 775 2.83 -25.98 30.23
C SER A 775 2.70 -27.24 29.37
N GLY A 776 3.05 -28.40 29.91
CA GLY A 776 2.73 -29.69 29.28
C GLY A 776 3.48 -30.01 27.98
N GLY A 777 4.66 -29.41 27.76
CA GLY A 777 5.46 -29.62 26.55
C GLY A 777 4.87 -28.97 25.28
N GLN A 778 4.03 -27.95 25.46
CA GLN A 778 3.47 -27.15 24.37
C GLN A 778 4.47 -26.11 23.85
N TYR A 779 4.22 -25.64 22.62
CA TYR A 779 4.94 -24.53 22.01
C TYR A 779 4.11 -23.25 22.11
N MET A 780 4.76 -22.10 22.27
CA MET A 780 4.12 -20.81 22.11
C MET A 780 4.03 -20.48 20.61
N ILE A 781 2.82 -20.51 20.07
CA ILE A 781 2.57 -20.34 18.63
C ILE A 781 1.90 -19.00 18.36
N SER A 782 2.54 -18.18 17.52
CA SER A 782 1.90 -17.00 16.92
C SER A 782 1.08 -17.40 15.71
N ARG A 783 -0.22 -17.08 15.71
CA ARG A 783 -1.16 -17.35 14.62
C ARG A 783 -2.11 -16.17 14.40
N GLN A 784 -2.43 -15.88 13.14
CA GLN A 784 -3.47 -14.90 12.82
C GLN A 784 -4.87 -15.44 13.13
N MET A 785 -5.71 -14.67 13.80
CA MET A 785 -7.10 -15.02 14.11
C MET A 785 -8.03 -13.82 13.85
N ASN A 786 -9.29 -14.11 13.53
CA ASN A 786 -10.33 -13.08 13.53
C ASN A 786 -10.56 -12.60 14.98
N SER A 787 -10.64 -11.28 15.17
CA SER A 787 -10.91 -10.61 16.44
C SER A 787 -12.32 -10.04 16.47
N GLU A 788 -12.62 -9.30 17.53
CA GLU A 788 -13.89 -8.59 17.75
C GLU A 788 -14.21 -7.53 16.68
N SER A 789 -15.40 -6.96 16.82
CA SER A 789 -15.96 -5.89 16.01
C SER A 789 -15.32 -4.52 16.29
N GLY A 790 -15.10 -3.73 15.24
CA GLY A 790 -14.69 -2.33 15.28
C GLY A 790 -15.54 -1.46 14.35
N TYR A 791 -15.11 -0.23 14.07
CA TYR A 791 -15.87 0.68 13.21
C TYR A 791 -15.00 1.68 12.44
N ALA A 792 -15.60 2.30 11.41
CA ALA A 792 -15.12 3.52 10.78
C ALA A 792 -16.30 4.50 10.56
N ARG A 793 -16.20 5.70 11.12
CA ARG A 793 -17.31 6.68 11.15
C ARG A 793 -16.79 8.07 10.81
N GLY A 794 -17.51 8.81 9.98
CA GLY A 794 -16.99 10.09 9.53
C GLY A 794 -17.97 11.01 8.81
N VAL A 795 -17.45 12.19 8.49
CA VAL A 795 -18.11 13.24 7.73
C VAL A 795 -17.22 13.61 6.56
N GLU A 796 -17.83 13.76 5.38
CA GLU A 796 -17.17 14.17 4.14
C GLU A 796 -17.83 15.44 3.63
N LEU A 797 -17.02 16.42 3.23
CA LEU A 797 -17.46 17.63 2.55
C LEU A 797 -16.79 17.70 1.19
N SER A 798 -17.51 18.12 0.16
CA SER A 798 -16.92 18.45 -1.14
C SER A 798 -17.65 19.60 -1.80
N ALA A 799 -16.91 20.45 -2.51
CA ALA A 799 -17.50 21.52 -3.30
C ALA A 799 -16.59 21.88 -4.47
N GLN A 800 -17.18 22.33 -5.55
CA GLN A 800 -16.47 22.92 -6.68
C GLN A 800 -17.31 24.01 -7.33
N THR A 801 -16.65 24.98 -7.96
CA THR A 801 -17.30 26.00 -8.77
C THR A 801 -16.32 26.67 -9.72
N PHE A 802 -16.80 27.09 -10.89
CA PHE A 802 -16.18 28.13 -11.70
C PHE A 802 -16.95 29.43 -11.48
N PHE A 803 -16.23 30.55 -11.41
CA PHE A 803 -16.82 31.86 -11.09
C PHE A 803 -17.46 32.52 -12.32
N ASP A 804 -18.22 31.77 -13.11
CA ASP A 804 -18.83 32.20 -14.38
C ASP A 804 -19.75 33.43 -14.22
N PHE A 805 -20.21 33.69 -13.00
CA PHE A 805 -20.99 34.87 -12.62
C PHE A 805 -20.17 36.17 -12.50
N LEU A 806 -18.84 36.09 -12.45
CA LEU A 806 -17.95 37.25 -12.40
C LEU A 806 -17.57 37.72 -13.80
N PRO A 807 -17.41 39.03 -14.04
CA PRO A 807 -17.08 39.55 -15.37
C PRO A 807 -15.60 39.39 -15.75
N GLY A 808 -15.34 39.30 -17.06
CA GLY A 808 -13.99 39.37 -17.63
C GLY A 808 -13.11 38.17 -17.26
N ILE A 809 -11.83 38.41 -16.95
CA ILE A 809 -10.89 37.32 -16.63
C ILE A 809 -11.28 36.49 -15.41
N TRP A 810 -12.11 37.05 -14.51
CA TRP A 810 -12.54 36.40 -13.28
C TRP A 810 -13.52 35.24 -13.55
N SER A 811 -14.25 35.24 -14.68
CA SER A 811 -15.11 34.13 -15.07
C SER A 811 -14.34 32.83 -15.30
N ASN A 812 -13.06 32.95 -15.64
CA ASN A 812 -12.21 31.84 -16.04
C ASN A 812 -11.52 31.14 -14.86
N PHE A 813 -11.70 31.65 -13.64
CA PHE A 813 -11.19 31.01 -12.43
C PHE A 813 -12.21 30.04 -11.84
N GLY A 814 -11.70 28.95 -11.29
CA GLY A 814 -12.48 27.99 -10.53
C GLY A 814 -11.76 27.55 -9.26
N VAL A 815 -12.53 26.99 -8.33
CA VAL A 815 -12.04 26.39 -7.11
C VAL A 815 -12.72 25.05 -6.90
N SER A 816 -12.00 24.09 -6.34
CA SER A 816 -12.59 22.86 -5.82
C SER A 816 -11.92 22.46 -4.52
N GLY A 817 -12.63 21.70 -3.70
CA GLY A 817 -12.08 21.20 -2.46
C GLY A 817 -12.87 20.06 -1.86
N SER A 818 -12.17 19.28 -1.05
CA SER A 818 -12.70 18.17 -0.30
C SER A 818 -12.14 18.19 1.12
N TYR A 819 -12.94 17.77 2.09
CA TYR A 819 -12.54 17.58 3.47
C TYR A 819 -13.14 16.27 4.00
N THR A 820 -12.41 15.61 4.89
CA THR A 820 -12.86 14.39 5.54
C THR A 820 -12.37 14.36 6.97
N HIS A 821 -13.31 14.11 7.88
CA HIS A 821 -13.05 13.69 9.24
C HIS A 821 -13.51 12.25 9.41
N VAL A 822 -12.66 11.35 9.87
CA VAL A 822 -13.02 9.95 10.13
C VAL A 822 -12.34 9.43 11.38
N LYS A 823 -13.11 8.74 12.22
CA LYS A 823 -12.59 8.00 13.37
C LYS A 823 -12.71 6.52 13.13
N THR A 824 -11.70 5.78 13.54
CA THR A 824 -11.63 4.33 13.38
C THR A 824 -11.36 3.64 14.70
N GLU A 825 -11.91 2.44 14.83
CA GLU A 825 -11.66 1.54 15.95
C GLU A 825 -11.30 0.16 15.40
N ASN A 826 -10.09 -0.28 15.71
CA ASN A 826 -9.56 -1.60 15.41
C ASN A 826 -9.32 -2.35 16.73
N PRO A 827 -10.16 -3.31 17.10
CA PRO A 827 -9.93 -4.14 18.27
C PRO A 827 -8.76 -5.09 17.99
N ILE A 828 -7.71 -5.02 18.81
CA ILE A 828 -6.59 -5.95 18.77
C ILE A 828 -6.57 -6.81 20.03
N LEU A 829 -6.30 -8.10 19.87
CA LEU A 829 -6.11 -8.99 21.01
C LEU A 829 -4.67 -8.88 21.52
N ARG A 830 -4.52 -8.46 22.78
CA ARG A 830 -3.24 -8.35 23.48
C ARG A 830 -3.34 -9.13 24.79
N GLU A 831 -2.55 -10.20 24.91
CA GLU A 831 -2.44 -10.99 26.15
C GLU A 831 -3.82 -11.42 26.73
N GLY A 832 -4.76 -11.78 25.85
CA GLY A 832 -6.11 -12.22 26.23
C GLY A 832 -7.12 -11.11 26.49
N ARG A 833 -6.76 -9.82 26.29
CA ARG A 833 -7.67 -8.67 26.38
C ARG A 833 -7.81 -7.97 25.02
N ILE A 834 -9.01 -7.47 24.74
CA ILE A 834 -9.26 -6.64 23.57
C ILE A 834 -8.88 -5.19 23.91
N VAL A 835 -8.02 -4.60 23.08
CA VAL A 835 -7.64 -3.18 23.15
C VAL A 835 -8.05 -2.52 21.85
N ASN A 836 -8.80 -1.44 21.95
CA ASN A 836 -9.24 -0.67 20.79
C ASN A 836 -8.17 0.35 20.40
N VAL A 837 -7.74 0.30 19.14
CA VAL A 837 -6.72 1.21 18.60
C VAL A 837 -7.15 1.82 17.27
N PRO A 838 -6.61 2.99 16.86
CA PRO A 838 -6.85 3.53 15.53
C PRO A 838 -6.31 2.62 14.42
N GLN A 839 -6.90 2.69 13.23
CA GLN A 839 -6.35 2.03 12.04
C GLN A 839 -5.01 2.64 11.63
N ALA A 840 -4.05 1.78 11.29
CA ALA A 840 -2.76 2.23 10.76
C ALA A 840 -2.94 2.92 9.39
N PHE A 841 -2.07 3.87 9.07
CA PHE A 841 -2.08 4.64 7.82
C PHE A 841 -3.30 5.54 7.60
N GLN A 842 -4.20 5.65 8.57
CA GLN A 842 -5.35 6.52 8.54
C GLN A 842 -5.12 7.80 9.35
N SER A 843 -5.31 8.97 8.72
CA SER A 843 -5.37 10.27 9.40
C SER A 843 -6.80 10.63 9.75
N ASP A 844 -7.05 11.10 10.97
CA ASP A 844 -8.40 11.53 11.36
C ASP A 844 -8.94 12.65 10.46
N ASP A 845 -8.10 13.64 10.12
CA ASP A 845 -8.46 14.77 9.27
C ASP A 845 -7.63 14.80 7.99
N SER A 846 -8.30 15.09 6.86
CA SER A 846 -7.64 15.31 5.57
C SER A 846 -8.43 16.29 4.71
N TYR A 847 -7.73 17.07 3.87
CA TYR A 847 -8.36 17.93 2.88
C TYR A 847 -7.51 18.11 1.63
N SER A 848 -8.18 18.45 0.54
CA SER A 848 -7.57 18.91 -0.70
C SER A 848 -8.26 20.20 -1.14
N VAL A 849 -7.49 21.20 -1.55
CA VAL A 849 -8.01 22.45 -2.11
C VAL A 849 -7.28 22.76 -3.40
N ALA A 850 -8.03 23.03 -4.47
CA ALA A 850 -7.51 23.35 -5.78
C ALA A 850 -8.00 24.73 -6.26
N GLY A 851 -7.08 25.55 -6.74
CA GLY A 851 -7.36 26.71 -7.57
C GLY A 851 -7.14 26.36 -9.04
N MET A 852 -8.04 26.80 -9.91
CA MET A 852 -8.06 26.46 -11.33
C MET A 852 -8.26 27.71 -12.18
N TYR A 853 -7.70 27.72 -13.38
CA TYR A 853 -7.92 28.74 -14.40
C TYR A 853 -8.03 28.06 -15.77
N GLU A 854 -8.99 28.47 -16.59
CA GLU A 854 -9.13 27.99 -17.96
C GLU A 854 -9.66 29.08 -18.89
N ASN A 855 -8.89 29.42 -19.93
CA ASN A 855 -9.26 30.42 -20.93
C ASN A 855 -8.55 30.18 -22.27
N GLY A 856 -9.30 29.97 -23.34
CA GLY A 856 -8.82 30.08 -24.73
C GLY A 856 -7.51 29.34 -25.03
N GLY A 857 -7.37 28.11 -24.54
CA GLY A 857 -6.20 27.24 -24.73
C GLY A 857 -5.15 27.27 -23.61
N LEU A 858 -5.26 28.19 -22.64
CA LEU A 858 -4.47 28.17 -21.41
C LEU A 858 -5.30 27.54 -20.29
N SER A 859 -4.77 26.51 -19.64
CA SER A 859 -5.30 26.02 -18.37
C SER A 859 -4.21 25.91 -17.30
N ALA A 860 -4.55 26.22 -16.07
CA ALA A 860 -3.63 26.13 -14.94
C ALA A 860 -4.36 25.61 -13.70
N ARG A 861 -3.65 24.84 -12.88
CA ARG A 861 -4.16 24.28 -11.63
C ARG A 861 -3.09 24.28 -10.56
N VAL A 862 -3.47 24.64 -9.35
CA VAL A 862 -2.63 24.51 -8.14
C VAL A 862 -3.45 23.76 -7.11
N VAL A 863 -2.90 22.69 -6.55
CA VAL A 863 -3.59 21.83 -5.58
C VAL A 863 -2.75 21.71 -4.32
N TYR A 864 -3.36 21.92 -3.17
CA TYR A 864 -2.75 21.67 -1.88
C TYR A 864 -3.52 20.56 -1.16
N THR A 865 -2.83 19.46 -0.88
CA THR A 865 -3.38 18.31 -0.17
C THR A 865 -2.70 18.18 1.19
N TRP A 866 -3.48 18.06 2.25
CA TRP A 866 -2.99 17.96 3.63
C TRP A 866 -3.69 16.84 4.39
N ARG A 867 -2.97 16.21 5.32
CA ARG A 867 -3.52 15.22 6.25
C ARG A 867 -2.89 15.37 7.64
N SER A 868 -3.69 15.07 8.67
CA SER A 868 -3.23 15.03 10.06
C SER A 868 -2.24 13.89 10.28
N ASP A 869 -1.67 13.83 11.48
CA ASP A 869 -0.80 12.72 11.85
C ASP A 869 -1.53 11.36 11.85
N PHE A 870 -0.76 10.29 11.69
CA PHE A 870 -1.29 8.92 11.65
C PHE A 870 -0.27 7.86 12.09
N ILE A 871 -0.77 6.75 12.60
CA ILE A 871 0.04 5.62 13.08
C ILE A 871 0.70 4.88 11.90
N LEU A 872 1.98 4.53 12.05
CA LEU A 872 2.75 3.79 11.06
C LEU A 872 2.85 2.30 11.44
N PHE A 873 2.41 1.38 10.57
CA PHE A 873 2.45 -0.10 10.75
C PHE A 873 1.66 -0.70 11.93
N GLY A 874 1.15 0.10 12.87
CA GLY A 874 0.30 -0.34 13.98
C GLY A 874 0.76 0.21 15.33
N VAL A 875 0.10 -0.23 16.41
CA VAL A 875 0.30 0.34 17.74
C VAL A 875 1.24 -0.53 18.58
N ALA A 876 2.27 0.10 19.15
CA ALA A 876 3.20 -0.54 20.07
C ALA A 876 2.53 -0.84 21.42
N ALA A 877 3.03 -1.86 22.13
CA ALA A 877 2.60 -2.13 23.51
C ALA A 877 2.90 -0.93 24.42
N THR A 878 4.03 -0.25 24.19
CA THR A 878 4.43 0.98 24.89
C THR A 878 4.40 2.17 23.91
N PRO A 879 3.55 3.19 24.10
CA PRO A 879 3.49 4.36 23.22
C PRO A 879 4.82 5.08 23.01
N ALA A 880 5.71 5.11 24.00
CA ALA A 880 7.07 5.67 23.90
C ALA A 880 8.00 4.96 22.88
N VAL A 881 7.61 3.80 22.33
CA VAL A 881 8.32 3.16 21.21
C VAL A 881 7.45 3.04 19.96
N GLY A 882 6.22 3.55 20.03
CA GLY A 882 5.31 3.69 18.89
C GLY A 882 5.87 4.67 17.86
N ARG A 883 5.43 4.52 16.60
CA ARG A 883 5.86 5.36 15.49
C ARG A 883 4.65 5.91 14.75
N TYR A 884 4.71 7.19 14.44
CA TYR A 884 3.67 7.86 13.66
C TYR A 884 4.28 8.82 12.65
N ILE A 885 3.54 9.15 11.61
CA ILE A 885 3.89 10.20 10.66
C ILE A 885 3.23 11.49 11.12
N LYS A 886 4.01 12.55 11.29
CA LYS A 886 3.47 13.87 11.66
C LYS A 886 2.68 14.47 10.50
N ALA A 887 1.65 15.26 10.82
CA ALA A 887 0.87 15.99 9.83
C ALA A 887 1.74 16.72 8.81
N TYR A 888 1.40 16.61 7.54
CA TYR A 888 2.12 17.24 6.43
C TYR A 888 1.17 17.55 5.28
N GLY A 889 1.59 18.50 4.43
CA GLY A 889 0.87 18.85 3.22
C GLY A 889 1.81 18.97 2.02
N VAL A 890 1.25 18.83 0.84
CA VAL A 890 1.95 18.81 -0.45
C VAL A 890 1.27 19.81 -1.38
N LEU A 891 2.07 20.66 -2.02
CA LEU A 891 1.60 21.62 -3.02
C LEU A 891 2.06 21.18 -4.41
N ASP A 892 1.10 21.03 -5.30
CA ASP A 892 1.28 20.56 -6.66
C ASP A 892 0.74 21.61 -7.65
N ALA A 893 1.37 21.74 -8.82
CA ALA A 893 0.96 22.70 -9.84
C ALA A 893 1.08 22.13 -11.26
N SER A 894 0.16 22.50 -12.13
CA SER A 894 0.26 22.25 -13.58
C SER A 894 -0.22 23.46 -14.40
N VAL A 895 0.42 23.66 -15.55
CA VAL A 895 0.05 24.65 -16.56
C VAL A 895 0.08 23.95 -17.91
N ASN A 896 -0.99 24.09 -18.68
CA ASN A 896 -1.12 23.57 -20.02
C ASN A 896 -1.40 24.72 -20.98
N TYR A 897 -0.75 24.72 -22.13
CA TYR A 897 -0.92 25.71 -23.17
C TYR A 897 -1.06 25.03 -24.53
N ASP A 898 -2.20 25.25 -25.18
CA ASP A 898 -2.46 24.76 -26.53
C ASP A 898 -1.66 25.61 -27.53
N LEU A 899 -0.63 25.00 -28.14
CA LEU A 899 0.21 25.63 -29.16
C LEU A 899 -0.56 25.76 -30.49
N SER A 900 -1.49 24.84 -30.73
CA SER A 900 -2.45 24.80 -31.84
C SER A 900 -3.53 23.75 -31.50
N ASP A 901 -4.51 23.56 -32.38
CA ASP A 901 -5.59 22.58 -32.19
C ASP A 901 -5.08 21.14 -31.95
N ASN A 902 -3.93 20.79 -32.53
CA ASN A 902 -3.36 19.44 -32.42
C ASN A 902 -2.23 19.31 -31.41
N TYR A 903 -1.62 20.41 -30.92
CA TYR A 903 -0.39 20.35 -30.12
C TYR A 903 -0.55 21.10 -28.81
N LYS A 904 -0.18 20.45 -27.69
CA LYS A 904 -0.28 21.00 -26.33
C LYS A 904 1.07 20.89 -25.62
N LEU A 905 1.46 21.97 -24.95
CA LEU A 905 2.60 22.02 -24.04
C LEU A 905 2.10 21.91 -22.59
N THR A 906 2.71 21.02 -21.81
CA THR A 906 2.38 20.80 -20.40
C THR A 906 3.61 21.05 -19.55
N LEU A 907 3.46 21.85 -18.50
CA LEU A 907 4.46 22.07 -17.45
C LEU A 907 3.86 21.62 -16.13
N THR A 908 4.57 20.77 -15.39
CA THR A 908 4.10 20.33 -14.08
C THR A 908 5.19 20.42 -13.02
N ALA A 909 4.77 20.63 -11.78
CA ALA A 909 5.63 20.59 -10.61
C ALA A 909 4.89 19.88 -9.48
N SER A 910 5.51 18.83 -8.93
CA SER A 910 4.96 18.11 -7.78
C SER A 910 5.80 18.31 -6.52
N ASN A 911 5.11 18.33 -5.39
CA ASN A 911 5.68 18.52 -4.05
C ASN A 911 6.50 19.80 -3.91
N LEU A 912 6.01 20.95 -4.39
CA LEU A 912 6.68 22.26 -4.29
C LEU A 912 7.04 22.66 -2.84
N THR A 913 6.37 22.09 -1.84
CA THR A 913 6.68 22.24 -0.41
C THR A 913 7.92 21.47 0.05
N ASP A 914 8.47 20.57 -0.77
CA ASP A 914 9.55 19.62 -0.44
C ASP A 914 9.22 18.81 0.84
N SER A 915 7.95 18.41 0.97
CA SER A 915 7.43 17.67 2.11
C SER A 915 7.73 16.18 1.99
N ALA A 916 7.94 15.51 3.12
CA ALA A 916 8.14 14.06 3.19
C ALA A 916 7.58 13.50 4.51
N PRO A 917 7.20 12.20 4.56
CA PRO A 917 6.58 11.59 5.73
C PRO A 917 7.60 11.36 6.86
N SER A 918 7.94 12.44 7.57
CA SER A 918 8.84 12.38 8.73
C SER A 918 8.18 11.61 9.88
N ARG A 919 8.97 10.73 10.51
CA ARG A 919 8.52 9.82 11.56
C ARG A 919 8.78 10.43 12.93
N TYR A 920 7.82 10.25 13.83
CA TYR A 920 7.84 10.73 15.21
C TYR A 920 7.51 9.58 16.16
N VAL A 921 7.86 9.74 17.43
CA VAL A 921 7.61 8.74 18.47
C VAL A 921 6.26 9.02 19.14
N GLY A 922 5.41 7.99 19.26
CA GLY A 922 4.10 8.08 19.90
C GLY A 922 2.96 7.46 19.10
N GLU A 923 1.73 7.77 19.52
CA GLU A 923 0.45 7.31 19.02
C GLU A 923 -0.53 8.51 18.92
N PRO A 924 -0.80 9.03 17.71
CA PRO A 924 -1.82 10.06 17.46
C PRO A 924 -3.18 9.70 18.06
N GLY A 925 -3.91 10.70 18.56
CA GLY A 925 -5.20 10.50 19.22
C GLY A 925 -5.14 9.94 20.65
N ALA A 926 -3.99 9.42 21.09
CA ALA A 926 -3.76 8.95 22.45
C ALA A 926 -2.60 9.70 23.13
N VAL A 927 -1.35 9.44 22.71
CA VAL A 927 -0.13 9.98 23.33
C VAL A 927 0.90 10.28 22.26
N THR A 928 1.10 11.56 21.91
CA THR A 928 2.19 11.99 21.04
C THR A 928 3.31 12.63 21.85
N THR A 929 4.56 12.28 21.54
CA THR A 929 5.70 12.78 22.31
C THR A 929 6.30 14.06 21.74
N GLY A 930 5.95 14.40 20.49
CA GLY A 930 6.57 15.50 19.74
C GLY A 930 8.02 15.22 19.30
N PHE A 931 8.66 14.15 19.79
CA PHE A 931 10.02 13.78 19.44
C PHE A 931 10.10 13.19 18.04
N GLN A 932 10.95 13.80 17.21
CA GLN A 932 11.23 13.31 15.86
C GLN A 932 12.07 12.03 15.95
N ASN A 933 11.60 10.97 15.31
CA ASN A 933 12.34 9.72 15.19
C ASN A 933 13.28 9.78 13.97
N GLN A 934 12.75 10.19 12.81
CA GLN A 934 13.48 10.34 11.55
C GLN A 934 12.88 11.49 10.75
N TYR A 935 13.73 12.41 10.29
CA TYR A 935 13.35 13.42 9.31
C TYR A 935 13.63 12.90 7.90
N TYR A 936 12.67 12.97 7.00
CA TYR A 936 12.81 12.53 5.61
C TYR A 936 12.88 13.70 4.64
N VAL A 937 13.56 13.51 3.51
CA VAL A 937 13.57 14.40 2.34
C VAL A 937 13.45 13.55 1.07
N ASN A 938 12.56 13.96 0.16
CA ASN A 938 12.28 13.23 -1.09
C ASN A 938 12.51 14.06 -2.37
N GLY A 939 12.71 15.37 -2.23
CA GLY A 939 12.86 16.27 -3.37
C GLY A 939 11.54 16.71 -4.01
N ARG A 940 11.71 17.59 -4.99
CA ARG A 940 10.66 18.14 -5.86
C ARG A 940 10.78 17.52 -7.25
N ASN A 941 9.66 17.27 -7.90
CA ASN A 941 9.67 16.86 -9.31
C ASN A 941 9.16 17.99 -10.19
N PHE A 942 9.78 18.15 -11.34
CA PHE A 942 9.38 19.06 -12.40
C PHE A 942 9.25 18.28 -13.69
N SER A 943 8.28 18.60 -14.54
CA SER A 943 8.19 17.99 -15.86
C SER A 943 7.79 18.97 -16.95
N VAL A 944 8.24 18.68 -18.16
CA VAL A 944 7.87 19.36 -19.39
C VAL A 944 7.44 18.29 -20.39
N GLY A 945 6.23 18.40 -20.90
CA GLY A 945 5.66 17.47 -21.86
C GLY A 945 5.10 18.17 -23.08
N ILE A 946 5.16 17.49 -24.23
CA ILE A 946 4.42 17.86 -25.43
C ILE A 946 3.50 16.70 -25.78
N SER A 947 2.25 17.01 -26.11
CA SER A 947 1.31 16.04 -26.65
C SER A 947 0.76 16.51 -28.00
N ALA A 948 0.43 15.54 -28.83
CA ALA A 948 -0.24 15.73 -30.10
C ALA A 948 -1.45 14.81 -30.20
N SER A 949 -2.55 15.32 -30.76
CA SER A 949 -3.76 14.54 -31.06
C SER A 949 -4.33 14.95 -32.42
N PHE A 950 -4.71 13.98 -33.24
CA PHE A 950 -5.21 14.14 -34.61
C PHE A 950 -6.46 13.31 -34.86
#